data_AF-A0A423VDS2-F1
#
_entry.id   AF-A0A423VDS2-F1
#
_cell.length_a   1.000
_cell.length_b   1.000
_cell.length_c   1.000
_cell.angle_alpha   90.00
_cell.angle_beta   90.00
_cell.angle_gamma   90.00
#
_symmetry.space_group_name_H-M   'P 1'
#
loop_
_entity.id
_entity.type
_entity.pdbx_description
1 polymer ?
#
loop_
_entity_poly.entity_id
_entity_poly.type
_entity_poly.pdbx_seq_one_letter_code
_entity_poly.pdbx_strand_id
1 'polypeptide(L)'
;MLTDTAYNWHVISLDYRGFGHSTGSPSEDGLITDASALVDFAITTLGIPPSRILLLGQSLGTAVSSAVAEKFSREKGIDFAGVVLVASFSSLPTMLANYSLGGVVPLLKPLGVCPPVLRFFLGFVVDKWKSLDRLAALTVQTRERDGRLRLSLVHAANDRDIPCLESVKIFEATARASFEESSDLDETTFMEMKDERMEVRGDEAFKVTWKEKDIVITHEQFAHGGHNDIMVYAPVLQAIMAAFGTHAVLASSPVAMMNQDLLQELAHMGVNIDTDTSKFTVGLNNSGLNACRFACDALALGFGADKVIESDNQGAFDNVLSEFWSTQQSTTTPACVFRPSQAKEVAAAVLLSRVTLCRFAVKSGGHAAFGGASNIQNGLTIDLGGLLQLDPNPSDDTVLVGTGNTWHDVYTALEPLNRTVVGGRVASVGVGGLVLGGGISFLSNIHGWACDNIAEYEVVTASGAILDVNEISHPDLYWALRGGGNNFGIVTRLKAYTYPQGQMWGGDRIFPIAVNQSLIQNFVAFGRGHSGTFEDPNAAIIMSFAFDTTSEAWLALTSLEHAIPQKNGSHPAVFDDFFQVPNVLVDGTANKFMSELTFDLDVLSPKGLRNTYWVLTFLLDERIISAILEIWHEEVSKLITIIGSGTQVPALDFQVITEPQLQHMSRAGGNALGLALSGPLVMAHWTYMWDDASKDSALFEGYQRILDRAKAAGEVLNVNHQFIYMNYASQFQDPVAGYGSQSKERLLAVSEKYDPQGVFQDLQPGYFKLDKGPPEEF
;
A
#
# COMPACT_ATOMS: atom_id res chain seq x y z
N MET A 1 8.19 -20.44 5.71
CA MET A 1 7.54 -19.11 5.68
C MET A 1 6.24 -19.24 4.91
N LEU A 2 5.17 -18.56 5.33
CA LEU A 2 4.06 -18.20 4.45
C LEU A 2 4.44 -16.82 3.90
N THR A 3 4.76 -16.72 2.63
CA THR A 3 4.92 -15.39 2.00
C THR A 3 3.58 -14.99 1.43
N ASP A 4 3.03 -13.90 1.94
CA ASP A 4 1.88 -13.23 1.34
C ASP A 4 2.41 -12.47 0.12
N THR A 5 2.02 -12.90 -1.08
CA THR A 5 2.35 -12.20 -2.32
C THR A 5 1.05 -11.59 -2.83
N ALA A 6 1.12 -10.47 -3.56
CA ALA A 6 -0.01 -9.68 -4.09
C ALA A 6 -1.04 -10.41 -5.00
N TYR A 7 -1.04 -11.75 -5.01
CA TYR A 7 -1.96 -12.64 -5.70
C TYR A 7 -2.55 -13.62 -4.67
N ASN A 8 -3.79 -14.09 -4.85
CA ASN A 8 -4.53 -15.02 -3.96
C ASN A 8 -3.87 -16.42 -3.72
N TRP A 9 -2.54 -16.52 -3.70
CA TRP A 9 -1.76 -17.74 -3.49
C TRP A 9 -0.77 -17.53 -2.35
N HIS A 10 -0.56 -18.59 -1.58
CA HIS A 10 0.44 -18.63 -0.55
C HIS A 10 1.59 -19.52 -1.02
N VAL A 11 2.82 -19.04 -0.90
CA VAL A 11 4.00 -19.89 -1.07
C VAL A 11 4.38 -20.42 0.30
N ILE A 12 4.45 -21.75 0.40
CA ILE A 12 4.93 -22.43 1.59
C ILE A 12 6.27 -23.08 1.25
N SER A 13 7.33 -22.62 1.90
CA SER A 13 8.68 -23.19 1.80
C SER A 13 9.15 -23.74 3.14
N LEU A 14 10.02 -24.77 3.08
CA LEU A 14 10.60 -25.45 4.25
C LEU A 14 12.14 -25.54 4.11
N ASP A 15 12.85 -25.37 5.23
CA ASP A 15 14.26 -25.73 5.32
C ASP A 15 14.37 -27.23 5.59
N TYR A 16 14.88 -27.99 4.61
CA TYR A 16 14.99 -29.44 4.74
C TYR A 16 16.10 -29.85 5.72
N ARG A 17 16.07 -31.10 6.18
CA ARG A 17 17.06 -31.62 7.14
C ARG A 17 18.51 -31.41 6.68
N GLY A 18 19.33 -30.83 7.55
CA GLY A 18 20.74 -30.52 7.27
C GLY A 18 20.97 -29.23 6.48
N PHE A 19 19.95 -28.41 6.25
CA PHE A 19 20.04 -27.07 5.66
C PHE A 19 19.54 -25.99 6.62
N GLY A 20 20.16 -24.81 6.60
CA GLY A 20 19.81 -23.71 7.50
C GLY A 20 19.93 -24.11 8.99
N HIS A 21 18.83 -23.95 9.73
CA HIS A 21 18.73 -24.34 11.14
C HIS A 21 18.23 -25.79 11.37
N SER A 22 17.84 -26.51 10.32
CA SER A 22 17.28 -27.86 10.42
C SER A 22 18.36 -28.91 10.69
N THR A 23 18.21 -29.67 11.79
CA THR A 23 19.13 -30.76 12.15
C THR A 23 19.01 -31.98 11.22
N GLY A 24 19.99 -32.89 11.25
CA GLY A 24 20.02 -34.13 10.46
C GLY A 24 20.94 -34.04 9.23
N SER A 25 20.82 -35.02 8.32
CA SER A 25 21.57 -35.04 7.06
C SER A 25 20.63 -35.33 5.89
N PRO A 26 20.82 -34.66 4.74
CA PRO A 26 19.97 -34.86 3.58
C PRO A 26 20.19 -36.26 2.99
N SER A 27 19.09 -36.92 2.63
CA SER A 27 19.04 -38.17 1.85
C SER A 27 17.79 -38.16 0.98
N GLU A 28 17.70 -39.04 -0.02
CA GLU A 28 16.52 -39.12 -0.88
C GLU A 28 15.22 -39.33 -0.08
N ASP A 29 15.19 -40.35 0.78
CA ASP A 29 14.05 -40.62 1.67
C ASP A 29 13.79 -39.47 2.66
N GLY A 30 14.86 -38.82 3.11
CA GLY A 30 14.77 -37.72 4.06
C GLY A 30 14.09 -36.48 3.46
N LEU A 31 14.52 -36.07 2.28
CA LEU A 31 13.95 -34.91 1.57
C LEU A 31 12.51 -35.17 1.14
N ILE A 32 12.18 -36.40 0.71
CA ILE A 32 10.79 -36.80 0.42
C ILE A 32 9.94 -36.72 1.69
N THR A 33 10.47 -37.14 2.83
CA THR A 33 9.76 -37.08 4.12
C THR A 33 9.49 -35.64 4.53
N ASP A 34 10.49 -34.76 4.44
CA ASP A 34 10.37 -33.35 4.81
C ASP A 34 9.34 -32.63 3.94
N ALA A 35 9.40 -32.83 2.62
CA ALA A 35 8.43 -32.27 1.68
C ALA A 35 7.02 -32.87 1.84
N SER A 36 6.91 -34.18 2.13
CA SER A 36 5.62 -34.81 2.43
C SER A 36 4.98 -34.21 3.69
N ALA A 37 5.78 -33.93 4.72
CA ALA A 37 5.30 -33.34 5.96
C ALA A 37 4.73 -31.93 5.74
N LEU A 38 5.31 -31.14 4.82
CA LEU A 38 4.78 -29.84 4.45
C LEU A 38 3.42 -29.93 3.76
N VAL A 39 3.31 -30.86 2.79
CA VAL A 39 2.04 -31.08 2.07
C VAL A 39 0.97 -31.62 3.02
N ASP A 40 1.34 -32.53 3.91
CA ASP A 40 0.42 -33.03 4.94
C ASP A 40 -0.01 -31.92 5.88
N PHE A 41 0.89 -31.06 6.36
CA PHE A 41 0.53 -29.88 7.14
C PHE A 41 -0.47 -28.97 6.41
N ALA A 42 -0.26 -28.69 5.13
CA ALA A 42 -1.18 -27.87 4.33
C ALA A 42 -2.58 -28.50 4.21
N ILE A 43 -2.64 -29.81 3.96
CA ILE A 43 -3.92 -30.52 3.78
C ILE A 43 -4.62 -30.74 5.12
N THR A 44 -3.93 -31.27 6.12
CA THR A 44 -4.54 -31.74 7.37
C THR A 44 -4.66 -30.66 8.42
N THR A 45 -3.69 -29.74 8.52
CA THR A 45 -3.65 -28.73 9.57
C THR A 45 -4.25 -27.42 9.10
N LEU A 46 -3.91 -26.96 7.90
CA LEU A 46 -4.48 -25.73 7.34
C LEU A 46 -5.82 -25.96 6.62
N GLY A 47 -6.19 -27.21 6.37
CA GLY A 47 -7.47 -27.55 5.71
C GLY A 47 -7.52 -27.16 4.23
N ILE A 48 -6.37 -27.00 3.56
CA ILE A 48 -6.33 -26.60 2.16
C ILE A 48 -6.60 -27.84 1.28
N PRO A 49 -7.62 -27.81 0.39
CA PRO A 49 -7.91 -28.95 -0.46
C PRO A 49 -6.78 -29.18 -1.47
N PRO A 50 -6.40 -30.45 -1.80
CA PRO A 50 -5.30 -30.72 -2.73
C PRO A 50 -5.49 -30.10 -4.13
N SER A 51 -6.74 -29.91 -4.56
CA SER A 51 -7.10 -29.22 -5.80
C SER A 51 -6.72 -27.73 -5.82
N ARG A 52 -6.31 -27.17 -4.68
CA ARG A 52 -5.76 -25.80 -4.51
C ARG A 52 -4.28 -25.80 -4.14
N ILE A 53 -3.58 -26.93 -4.24
CA ILE A 53 -2.15 -27.05 -3.94
C ILE A 53 -1.40 -27.37 -5.23
N LEU A 54 -0.34 -26.62 -5.51
CA LEU A 54 0.57 -26.84 -6.63
C LEU A 54 1.96 -27.19 -6.12
N LEU A 55 2.60 -28.20 -6.72
CA LEU A 55 3.98 -28.57 -6.41
C LEU A 55 4.92 -27.93 -7.43
N LEU A 56 5.78 -27.02 -6.98
CA LEU A 56 6.79 -26.35 -7.79
C LEU A 56 8.18 -26.84 -7.41
N GLY A 57 8.94 -27.31 -8.40
CA GLY A 57 10.33 -27.71 -8.21
C GLY A 57 11.25 -27.09 -9.25
N GLN A 58 12.43 -26.64 -8.83
CA GLN A 58 13.53 -26.22 -9.71
C GLN A 58 14.75 -27.11 -9.45
N SER A 59 15.46 -27.54 -10.50
CA SER A 59 16.70 -28.33 -10.36
C SER A 59 16.48 -29.58 -9.49
N LEU A 60 17.24 -29.80 -8.41
CA LEU A 60 17.01 -30.91 -7.47
C LEU A 60 15.58 -30.93 -6.88
N GLY A 61 14.95 -29.77 -6.70
CA GLY A 61 13.56 -29.65 -6.25
C GLY A 61 12.56 -30.30 -7.22
N THR A 62 12.92 -30.47 -8.50
CA THR A 62 12.06 -31.21 -9.45
C THR A 62 11.93 -32.68 -9.08
N ALA A 63 13.01 -33.29 -8.59
CA ALA A 63 13.03 -34.69 -8.20
C ALA A 63 12.25 -34.92 -6.90
N VAL A 64 12.36 -33.99 -5.95
CA VAL A 64 11.58 -33.99 -4.70
C VAL A 64 10.09 -33.82 -4.99
N SER A 65 9.72 -32.82 -5.80
CA SER A 65 8.32 -32.55 -6.18
C SER A 65 7.69 -33.73 -6.91
N SER A 66 8.44 -34.35 -7.84
CA SER A 66 7.99 -35.56 -8.56
C SER A 66 7.75 -36.73 -7.61
N ALA A 67 8.62 -36.93 -6.62
CA ALA A 67 8.49 -38.00 -5.65
C ALA A 67 7.32 -37.79 -4.68
N VAL A 68 7.07 -36.56 -4.23
CA VAL A 68 5.91 -36.22 -3.41
C VAL A 68 4.61 -36.40 -4.19
N ALA A 69 4.56 -35.92 -5.44
CA ALA A 69 3.40 -36.11 -6.32
C ALA A 69 3.06 -37.60 -6.51
N GLU A 70 4.05 -38.42 -6.87
CA GLU A 70 3.89 -39.87 -7.04
C GLU A 70 3.47 -40.56 -5.74
N LYS A 71 4.10 -40.20 -4.62
CA LYS A 71 3.77 -40.79 -3.30
C LYS A 71 2.33 -40.51 -2.89
N PHE A 72 1.87 -39.26 -2.96
CA PHE A 72 0.51 -38.88 -2.58
C PHE A 72 -0.54 -39.45 -3.53
N SER A 73 -0.22 -39.52 -4.82
CA SER A 73 -1.00 -40.26 -5.81
C SER A 73 -1.15 -41.73 -5.41
N ARG A 74 -0.03 -42.44 -5.18
CA ARG A 74 -0.01 -43.88 -4.89
C ARG A 74 -0.67 -44.23 -3.56
N GLU A 75 -0.36 -43.48 -2.50
CA GLU A 75 -0.72 -43.84 -1.13
C GLU A 75 -2.07 -43.25 -0.69
N LYS A 76 -2.46 -42.08 -1.24
CA LYS A 76 -3.65 -41.35 -0.82
C LYS A 76 -4.66 -41.12 -1.94
N GLY A 77 -4.34 -41.48 -3.18
CA GLY A 77 -5.21 -41.20 -4.34
C GLY A 77 -5.41 -39.71 -4.58
N ILE A 78 -4.45 -38.86 -4.17
CA ILE A 78 -4.57 -37.41 -4.26
C ILE A 78 -4.02 -36.91 -5.60
N ASP A 79 -4.84 -36.10 -6.26
CA ASP A 79 -4.45 -35.29 -7.42
C ASP A 79 -4.32 -33.82 -7.00
N PHE A 80 -3.15 -33.23 -7.27
CA PHE A 80 -2.88 -31.81 -6.99
C PHE A 80 -3.43 -30.91 -8.10
N ALA A 81 -3.51 -29.59 -7.84
CA ALA A 81 -3.85 -28.61 -8.87
C ALA A 81 -2.91 -28.71 -10.09
N GLY A 82 -1.62 -28.91 -9.82
CA GLY A 82 -0.62 -29.31 -10.83
C GLY A 82 0.78 -29.49 -10.25
N VAL A 83 1.69 -29.90 -11.13
CA VAL A 83 3.11 -30.11 -10.87
C VAL A 83 3.91 -29.32 -11.91
N VAL A 84 4.70 -28.35 -11.48
CA VAL A 84 5.52 -27.50 -12.34
C VAL A 84 6.99 -27.80 -12.05
N LEU A 85 7.72 -28.26 -13.06
CA LEU A 85 9.11 -28.66 -12.96
C LEU A 85 9.97 -27.78 -13.88
N VAL A 86 10.88 -27.02 -13.27
CA VAL A 86 11.79 -26.10 -13.96
C VAL A 86 13.20 -26.67 -13.98
N ALA A 87 13.81 -26.76 -15.16
CA ALA A 87 15.11 -27.41 -15.35
C ALA A 87 15.15 -28.85 -14.80
N SER A 88 14.16 -29.66 -15.20
CA SER A 88 13.99 -31.03 -14.70
C SER A 88 14.96 -32.03 -15.32
N PHE A 89 15.33 -33.06 -14.55
CA PHE A 89 16.25 -34.12 -14.99
C PHE A 89 15.67 -35.54 -14.83
N SER A 90 16.07 -36.47 -15.70
CA SER A 90 15.49 -37.84 -15.74
C SER A 90 15.93 -38.71 -14.56
N SER A 91 17.23 -38.66 -14.22
CA SER A 91 17.78 -39.21 -12.98
C SER A 91 19.10 -38.52 -12.62
N LEU A 92 19.47 -38.53 -11.33
CA LEU A 92 20.71 -37.89 -10.90
C LEU A 92 21.95 -38.51 -11.57
N PRO A 93 22.07 -39.86 -11.70
CA PRO A 93 23.18 -40.47 -12.43
C PRO A 93 23.25 -40.08 -13.92
N THR A 94 22.10 -40.02 -14.61
CA THR A 94 22.04 -39.61 -16.03
C THR A 94 22.44 -38.15 -16.21
N MET A 95 21.99 -37.29 -15.29
CA MET A 95 22.31 -35.87 -15.29
C MET A 95 23.79 -35.62 -15.00
N LEU A 96 24.36 -36.25 -13.95
CA LEU A 96 25.77 -36.10 -13.56
C LEU A 96 26.75 -36.50 -14.66
N ALA A 97 26.38 -37.44 -15.54
CA ALA A 97 27.18 -37.81 -16.70
C ALA A 97 27.41 -36.64 -17.67
N ASN A 98 26.46 -35.69 -17.74
CA ASN A 98 26.47 -34.54 -18.64
C ASN A 98 26.52 -33.18 -17.92
N TYR A 99 26.57 -33.17 -16.58
CA TYR A 99 26.57 -31.98 -15.75
C TYR A 99 27.87 -31.17 -15.85
N SER A 100 27.73 -29.85 -15.82
CA SER A 100 28.84 -28.89 -15.82
C SER A 100 28.70 -27.94 -14.63
N LEU A 101 29.68 -27.90 -13.73
CA LEU A 101 29.69 -26.94 -12.62
C LEU A 101 29.91 -25.52 -13.17
N GLY A 102 28.91 -24.66 -12.98
CA GLY A 102 28.95 -23.26 -13.42
C GLY A 102 29.11 -23.12 -14.94
N GLY A 103 28.71 -24.13 -15.71
CA GLY A 103 28.86 -24.17 -17.16
C GLY A 103 30.29 -24.31 -17.70
N VAL A 104 31.32 -24.39 -16.84
CA VAL A 104 32.74 -24.37 -17.26
C VAL A 104 33.45 -25.69 -16.97
N VAL A 105 33.10 -26.39 -15.89
CA VAL A 105 33.82 -27.59 -15.46
C VAL A 105 32.94 -28.84 -15.61
N PRO A 106 33.10 -29.62 -16.69
CA PRO A 106 32.33 -30.86 -16.86
C PRO A 106 32.78 -31.90 -15.83
N LEU A 107 31.85 -32.33 -14.97
CA LEU A 107 32.18 -33.08 -13.75
C LEU A 107 32.57 -34.53 -14.06
N LEU A 108 31.78 -35.23 -14.88
CA LEU A 108 32.01 -36.62 -15.28
C LEU A 108 32.11 -36.82 -16.80
N LYS A 109 31.87 -35.77 -17.61
CA LYS A 109 31.93 -35.83 -19.09
C LYS A 109 33.26 -36.39 -19.63
N PRO A 110 34.45 -36.03 -19.08
CA PRO A 110 35.72 -36.60 -19.55
C PRO A 110 35.84 -38.11 -19.34
N LEU A 111 35.12 -38.67 -18.35
CA LEU A 111 35.11 -40.11 -18.06
C LEU A 111 34.19 -40.90 -19.02
N GLY A 112 33.34 -40.22 -19.79
CA GLY A 112 32.46 -40.83 -20.80
C GLY A 112 33.19 -41.53 -21.95
N VAL A 113 34.49 -41.26 -22.13
CA VAL A 113 35.35 -41.95 -23.12
C VAL A 113 35.59 -43.42 -22.75
N CYS A 114 35.40 -43.80 -21.47
CA CYS A 114 35.51 -45.18 -20.99
C CYS A 114 34.25 -45.58 -20.19
N PRO A 115 33.22 -46.17 -20.85
CA PRO A 115 31.95 -46.51 -20.22
C PRO A 115 32.02 -47.33 -18.92
N PRO A 116 32.95 -48.30 -18.75
CA PRO A 116 33.11 -49.02 -17.48
C PRO A 116 33.55 -48.13 -16.32
N VAL A 117 34.41 -47.14 -16.56
CA VAL A 117 34.91 -46.22 -15.53
C VAL A 117 33.82 -45.22 -15.14
N LEU A 118 33.08 -44.68 -16.11
CA LEU A 118 31.91 -43.83 -15.82
C LEU A 118 30.86 -44.59 -14.99
N ARG A 119 30.57 -45.86 -15.33
CA ARG A 119 29.65 -46.72 -14.55
C ARG A 119 30.15 -47.00 -13.14
N PHE A 120 31.45 -47.16 -12.94
CA PHE A 120 32.06 -47.32 -11.62
C PHE A 120 31.81 -46.08 -10.75
N PHE A 121 32.07 -44.87 -11.27
CA PHE A 121 31.84 -43.62 -10.52
C PHE A 121 30.35 -43.34 -10.27
N LEU A 122 29.47 -43.57 -11.25
CA LEU A 122 28.02 -43.44 -11.07
C LEU A 122 27.47 -44.47 -10.07
N GLY A 123 28.17 -45.59 -9.84
CA GLY A 123 27.81 -46.59 -8.83
C GLY A 123 27.94 -46.12 -7.38
N PHE A 124 28.70 -45.05 -7.13
CA PHE A 124 28.81 -44.42 -5.80
C PHE A 124 27.70 -43.41 -5.50
N VAL A 125 26.84 -43.10 -6.48
CA VAL A 125 25.68 -42.24 -6.28
C VAL A 125 24.64 -43.00 -5.46
N VAL A 126 24.56 -42.68 -4.16
CA VAL A 126 23.68 -43.31 -3.18
C VAL A 126 22.21 -42.97 -3.48
N ASP A 127 21.91 -41.68 -3.61
CA ASP A 127 20.58 -41.15 -3.93
C ASP A 127 20.42 -40.99 -5.44
N LYS A 128 19.50 -41.73 -6.07
CA LYS A 128 19.43 -41.85 -7.54
C LYS A 128 18.43 -40.92 -8.18
N TRP A 129 17.42 -40.46 -7.43
CA TRP A 129 16.40 -39.50 -7.88
C TRP A 129 15.82 -39.86 -9.26
N LYS A 130 15.14 -41.00 -9.36
CA LYS A 130 14.56 -41.52 -10.61
C LYS A 130 13.28 -40.77 -11.01
N SER A 131 13.40 -39.48 -11.34
CA SER A 131 12.27 -38.59 -11.66
C SER A 131 11.44 -39.08 -12.85
N LEU A 132 12.09 -39.59 -13.90
CA LEU A 132 11.39 -40.12 -15.08
C LEU A 132 10.49 -41.30 -14.71
N ASP A 133 11.03 -42.30 -14.00
CA ASP A 133 10.27 -43.48 -13.56
C ASP A 133 9.08 -43.06 -12.67
N ARG A 134 9.29 -42.09 -11.78
CA ARG A 134 8.25 -41.58 -10.87
C ARG A 134 7.14 -40.84 -11.59
N LEU A 135 7.47 -39.97 -12.54
CA LEU A 135 6.47 -39.21 -13.28
C LEU A 135 5.68 -40.12 -14.24
N ALA A 136 6.33 -41.11 -14.86
CA ALA A 136 5.62 -42.12 -15.63
C ALA A 136 4.68 -42.95 -14.75
N ALA A 137 5.12 -43.37 -13.55
CA ALA A 137 4.28 -44.06 -12.59
C ALA A 137 3.11 -43.19 -12.10
N LEU A 138 3.35 -41.91 -11.81
CA LEU A 138 2.30 -40.94 -11.47
C LEU A 138 1.24 -40.86 -12.59
N THR A 139 1.66 -40.75 -13.85
CA THR A 139 0.73 -40.71 -14.99
C THR A 139 -0.10 -41.99 -15.09
N VAL A 140 0.52 -43.17 -14.97
CA VAL A 140 -0.19 -44.46 -15.00
C VAL A 140 -1.19 -44.56 -13.85
N GLN A 141 -0.76 -44.21 -12.63
CA GLN A 141 -1.61 -44.23 -11.45
C GLN A 141 -2.81 -43.30 -11.65
N THR A 142 -2.60 -42.04 -12.02
CA THR A 142 -3.69 -41.08 -12.26
C THR A 142 -4.66 -41.59 -13.33
N ARG A 143 -4.16 -42.16 -14.43
CA ARG A 143 -4.99 -42.75 -15.49
C ARG A 143 -5.85 -43.90 -14.98
N GLU A 144 -5.28 -44.84 -14.23
CA GLU A 144 -5.98 -46.04 -13.74
C GLU A 144 -7.11 -45.72 -12.76
N ARG A 145 -7.02 -44.58 -12.04
CA ARG A 145 -8.09 -44.10 -11.15
C ARG A 145 -8.98 -43.01 -11.77
N ASP A 146 -8.88 -42.76 -13.08
CA ASP A 146 -9.61 -41.70 -13.80
C ASP A 146 -9.46 -40.32 -13.14
N GLY A 147 -8.25 -40.04 -12.66
CA GLY A 147 -7.89 -38.82 -11.94
C GLY A 147 -7.41 -37.69 -12.87
N ARG A 148 -7.00 -36.59 -12.24
CA ARG A 148 -6.55 -35.37 -12.93
C ARG A 148 -5.03 -35.19 -12.80
N LEU A 149 -4.35 -34.94 -13.93
CA LEU A 149 -2.94 -34.53 -13.92
C LEU A 149 -2.74 -33.26 -14.77
N ARG A 150 -2.03 -32.28 -14.20
CA ARG A 150 -1.49 -31.11 -14.90
C ARG A 150 0.01 -31.06 -14.65
N LEU A 151 0.81 -31.52 -15.60
CA LEU A 151 2.27 -31.54 -15.51
C LEU A 151 2.85 -30.51 -16.48
N SER A 152 3.66 -29.57 -15.99
CA SER A 152 4.33 -28.56 -16.81
C SER A 152 5.84 -28.67 -16.65
N LEU A 153 6.55 -28.90 -17.75
CA LEU A 153 7.99 -28.94 -17.84
C LEU A 153 8.47 -27.65 -18.50
N VAL A 154 9.30 -26.87 -17.81
CA VAL A 154 9.81 -25.58 -18.28
C VAL A 154 11.33 -25.62 -18.31
N HIS A 155 11.95 -25.29 -19.46
CA HIS A 155 13.41 -25.39 -19.63
C HIS A 155 13.97 -24.31 -20.57
N ALA A 156 15.16 -23.78 -20.30
CA ALA A 156 15.91 -22.96 -21.25
C ALA A 156 16.90 -23.79 -22.07
N ALA A 157 16.92 -23.63 -23.39
CA ALA A 157 17.88 -24.26 -24.30
C ALA A 157 19.34 -23.88 -23.93
N ASN A 158 19.54 -22.67 -23.42
CA ASN A 158 20.85 -22.19 -22.94
C ASN A 158 21.15 -22.48 -21.46
N ASP A 159 20.43 -23.42 -20.81
CA ASP A 159 20.79 -23.93 -19.49
C ASP A 159 22.17 -24.61 -19.55
N ARG A 160 23.11 -24.06 -18.79
CA ARG A 160 24.52 -24.50 -18.77
C ARG A 160 24.77 -25.61 -17.75
N ASP A 161 23.83 -25.85 -16.84
CA ASP A 161 23.96 -26.78 -15.73
C ASP A 161 23.24 -28.09 -16.05
N ILE A 162 21.96 -28.03 -16.44
CA ILE A 162 21.14 -29.20 -16.78
C ILE A 162 20.77 -29.15 -18.28
N PRO A 163 21.11 -30.16 -19.10
CA PRO A 163 20.73 -30.16 -20.51
C PRO A 163 19.20 -30.26 -20.71
N CYS A 164 18.64 -29.44 -21.60
CA CYS A 164 17.21 -29.44 -21.94
C CYS A 164 16.67 -30.79 -22.45
N LEU A 165 17.55 -31.61 -23.03
CA LEU A 165 17.26 -32.99 -23.44
C LEU A 165 16.70 -33.84 -22.29
N GLU A 166 17.06 -33.54 -21.04
CA GLU A 166 16.53 -34.28 -19.90
C GLU A 166 15.02 -34.07 -19.72
N SER A 167 14.52 -32.84 -19.93
CA SER A 167 13.09 -32.56 -19.89
C SER A 167 12.34 -33.13 -21.10
N VAL A 168 12.99 -33.24 -22.26
CA VAL A 168 12.47 -33.98 -23.42
C VAL A 168 12.22 -35.45 -23.06
N LYS A 169 13.19 -36.14 -22.45
CA LYS A 169 13.05 -37.56 -22.04
C LYS A 169 11.88 -37.75 -21.08
N ILE A 170 11.70 -36.83 -20.13
CA ILE A 170 10.60 -36.88 -19.15
C ILE A 170 9.26 -36.67 -19.86
N PHE A 171 9.16 -35.69 -20.75
CA PHE A 171 7.96 -35.45 -21.54
C PHE A 171 7.54 -36.70 -22.32
N GLU A 172 8.48 -37.33 -23.02
CA GLU A 172 8.20 -38.50 -23.86
C GLU A 172 7.76 -39.70 -23.02
N ALA A 173 8.44 -39.98 -21.91
CA ALA A 173 8.08 -41.07 -21.02
C ALA A 173 6.69 -40.87 -20.38
N THR A 174 6.38 -39.64 -19.95
CA THR A 174 5.09 -39.32 -19.32
C THR A 174 3.95 -39.29 -20.33
N ALA A 175 4.16 -38.77 -21.53
CA ALA A 175 3.18 -38.79 -22.61
C ALA A 175 2.85 -40.24 -23.03
N ARG A 176 3.86 -41.11 -23.18
CA ARG A 176 3.62 -42.54 -23.47
C ARG A 176 2.87 -43.25 -22.35
N ALA A 177 3.21 -42.94 -21.10
CA ALA A 177 2.53 -43.50 -19.94
C ALA A 177 1.03 -43.13 -19.85
N SER A 178 0.57 -42.11 -20.58
CA SER A 178 -0.85 -41.72 -20.60
C SER A 178 -1.75 -42.69 -21.37
N PHE A 179 -1.21 -43.57 -22.23
CA PHE A 179 -1.98 -44.53 -23.02
C PHE A 179 -2.26 -45.85 -22.30
N GLU A 180 -3.49 -46.37 -22.40
CA GLU A 180 -3.93 -47.64 -21.77
C GLU A 180 -3.08 -48.85 -22.19
N GLU A 181 -2.69 -48.96 -23.46
CA GLU A 181 -1.79 -50.00 -23.98
C GLU A 181 -0.52 -49.36 -24.57
N SER A 182 0.60 -49.41 -23.82
CA SER A 182 1.87 -48.83 -24.28
C SER A 182 2.51 -49.57 -25.47
N SER A 183 1.94 -50.70 -25.91
CA SER A 183 2.36 -51.48 -27.06
C SER A 183 1.90 -50.92 -28.41
N ASP A 184 0.98 -49.94 -28.41
CA ASP A 184 0.26 -49.52 -29.63
C ASP A 184 0.81 -48.25 -30.29
N LEU A 185 1.75 -47.55 -29.65
CA LEU A 185 2.47 -46.45 -30.28
C LEU A 185 3.92 -46.85 -30.54
N ASP A 186 4.20 -47.23 -31.78
CA ASP A 186 5.57 -47.28 -32.24
C ASP A 186 6.22 -45.87 -32.18
N GLU A 187 7.55 -45.85 -32.11
CA GLU A 187 8.35 -44.63 -31.95
C GLU A 187 8.04 -43.60 -33.03
N THR A 188 7.80 -44.04 -34.27
CA THR A 188 7.56 -43.16 -35.41
C THR A 188 6.20 -42.46 -35.27
N THR A 189 5.15 -43.22 -34.98
CA THR A 189 3.80 -42.69 -34.75
C THR A 189 3.78 -41.70 -33.57
N PHE A 190 4.48 -42.01 -32.46
CA PHE A 190 4.55 -41.10 -31.32
C PHE A 190 5.24 -39.77 -31.68
N MET A 191 6.32 -39.82 -32.46
CA MET A 191 7.06 -38.62 -32.86
C MET A 191 6.24 -37.77 -33.85
N GLU A 192 5.53 -38.38 -34.80
CA GLU A 192 4.61 -37.66 -35.68
C GLU A 192 3.51 -36.94 -34.88
N MET A 193 2.91 -37.63 -33.91
CA MET A 193 1.92 -37.04 -33.01
C MET A 193 2.48 -35.90 -32.14
N LYS A 194 3.73 -36.03 -31.69
CA LYS A 194 4.42 -34.99 -30.92
C LYS A 194 4.67 -33.76 -31.79
N ASP A 195 5.13 -33.97 -33.02
CA ASP A 195 5.43 -32.89 -33.98
C ASP A 195 4.15 -32.14 -34.38
N GLU A 196 3.02 -32.83 -34.60
CA GLU A 196 1.72 -32.20 -34.85
C GLU A 196 1.24 -31.30 -33.71
N ARG A 197 1.63 -31.62 -32.47
CA ARG A 197 1.26 -30.89 -31.25
C ARG A 197 2.29 -29.82 -30.86
N MET A 198 3.39 -29.71 -31.61
CA MET A 198 4.48 -28.81 -31.31
C MET A 198 4.27 -27.44 -31.97
N GLU A 199 4.15 -26.41 -31.14
CA GLU A 199 4.19 -25.01 -31.55
C GLU A 199 5.64 -24.51 -31.53
N VAL A 200 6.24 -24.33 -32.70
CA VAL A 200 7.57 -23.70 -32.82
C VAL A 200 7.44 -22.19 -32.63
N ARG A 201 8.20 -21.63 -31.68
CA ARG A 201 8.09 -20.22 -31.25
C ARG A 201 9.34 -19.37 -31.51
N GLY A 202 10.34 -19.93 -32.19
CA GLY A 202 11.61 -19.29 -32.52
C GLY A 202 12.75 -20.32 -32.57
N ASP A 203 13.99 -19.85 -32.75
CA ASP A 203 15.16 -20.73 -32.71
C ASP A 203 15.28 -21.41 -31.34
N GLU A 204 15.25 -22.75 -31.33
CA GLU A 204 15.29 -23.61 -30.13
C GLU A 204 14.15 -23.41 -29.11
N ALA A 205 13.14 -22.59 -29.42
CA ALA A 205 11.98 -22.36 -28.55
C ALA A 205 10.73 -23.07 -29.09
N PHE A 206 10.08 -23.87 -28.25
CA PHE A 206 8.87 -24.59 -28.62
C PHE A 206 7.95 -24.82 -27.43
N LYS A 207 6.67 -25.07 -27.72
CA LYS A 207 5.70 -25.59 -26.75
C LYS A 207 5.03 -26.82 -27.32
N VAL A 208 4.96 -27.90 -26.55
CA VAL A 208 4.15 -29.07 -26.89
C VAL A 208 3.19 -29.37 -25.75
N THR A 209 1.91 -29.52 -26.09
CA THR A 209 0.87 -29.86 -25.12
C THR A 209 0.28 -31.22 -25.48
N TRP A 210 0.50 -32.19 -24.60
CA TRP A 210 -0.07 -33.53 -24.68
C TRP A 210 -1.31 -33.60 -23.83
N LYS A 211 -2.44 -34.05 -24.40
CA LYS A 211 -3.71 -34.17 -23.68
C LYS A 211 -4.32 -35.53 -23.97
N GLU A 212 -4.57 -36.30 -22.92
CA GLU A 212 -5.26 -37.58 -22.95
C GLU A 212 -6.23 -37.64 -21.75
N LYS A 213 -7.54 -37.78 -21.99
CA LYS A 213 -8.58 -37.61 -20.95
C LYS A 213 -8.35 -36.32 -20.11
N ASP A 214 -8.27 -36.44 -18.78
CA ASP A 214 -7.96 -35.34 -17.86
C ASP A 214 -6.47 -35.29 -17.44
N ILE A 215 -5.59 -35.86 -18.26
CA ILE A 215 -4.13 -35.77 -18.14
C ILE A 215 -3.63 -34.76 -19.17
N VAL A 216 -3.02 -33.68 -18.70
CA VAL A 216 -2.38 -32.66 -19.55
C VAL A 216 -0.92 -32.56 -19.16
N ILE A 217 -0.03 -32.79 -20.13
CA ILE A 217 1.42 -32.68 -19.98
C ILE A 217 1.90 -31.61 -20.95
N THR A 218 2.47 -30.54 -20.45
CA THR A 218 3.02 -29.44 -21.24
C THR A 218 4.53 -29.44 -21.13
N HIS A 219 5.24 -29.33 -22.26
CA HIS A 219 6.67 -29.04 -22.27
C HIS A 219 6.92 -27.76 -23.05
N GLU A 220 7.49 -26.77 -22.37
CA GLU A 220 7.79 -25.46 -22.92
C GLU A 220 9.28 -25.18 -22.79
N GLN A 221 9.96 -25.10 -23.94
CA GLN A 221 11.36 -24.79 -24.05
C GLN A 221 11.55 -23.35 -24.56
N PHE A 222 12.44 -22.61 -23.94
CA PHE A 222 12.80 -21.24 -24.29
C PHE A 222 14.22 -21.18 -24.84
N ALA A 223 14.49 -20.31 -25.81
CA ALA A 223 15.85 -20.12 -26.32
C ALA A 223 16.82 -19.65 -25.22
N HIS A 224 16.32 -18.80 -24.30
CA HIS A 224 17.12 -18.09 -23.31
C HIS A 224 16.46 -18.09 -21.93
N GLY A 225 17.27 -18.14 -20.88
CA GLY A 225 16.86 -18.05 -19.47
C GLY A 225 17.84 -18.72 -18.49
N GLY A 226 18.81 -19.48 -18.99
CA GLY A 226 19.78 -20.17 -18.13
C GLY A 226 19.10 -21.09 -17.11
N HIS A 227 19.88 -21.50 -16.10
CA HIS A 227 19.40 -22.42 -15.06
C HIS A 227 18.51 -21.73 -14.01
N ASN A 228 18.84 -20.48 -13.66
CA ASN A 228 18.20 -19.74 -12.57
C ASN A 228 17.31 -18.60 -13.06
N ASP A 229 17.72 -17.85 -14.10
CA ASP A 229 16.96 -16.65 -14.53
C ASP A 229 15.59 -17.02 -15.12
N ILE A 230 15.42 -18.26 -15.60
CA ILE A 230 14.12 -18.76 -16.06
C ILE A 230 13.06 -18.74 -14.95
N MET A 231 13.45 -18.81 -13.67
CA MET A 231 12.52 -18.73 -12.53
C MET A 231 11.91 -17.33 -12.35
N VAL A 232 12.58 -16.27 -12.83
CA VAL A 232 12.07 -14.89 -12.76
C VAL A 232 11.26 -14.49 -13.99
N TYR A 233 11.08 -15.41 -14.95
CA TYR A 233 10.36 -15.13 -16.19
C TYR A 233 8.90 -15.56 -16.15
N ALA A 234 8.08 -14.83 -16.93
CA ALA A 234 6.64 -15.04 -17.08
C ALA A 234 6.20 -16.49 -17.38
N PRO A 235 6.97 -17.36 -18.06
CA PRO A 235 6.55 -18.73 -18.34
C PRO A 235 6.32 -19.62 -17.13
N VAL A 236 7.15 -19.51 -16.08
CA VAL A 236 6.98 -20.30 -14.86
C VAL A 236 5.67 -19.88 -14.17
N LEU A 237 5.41 -18.58 -14.12
CA LEU A 237 4.15 -18.04 -13.61
C LEU A 237 2.94 -18.50 -14.45
N GLN A 238 3.05 -18.48 -15.79
CA GLN A 238 2.00 -18.99 -16.67
C GLN A 238 1.73 -20.49 -16.45
N ALA A 239 2.77 -21.29 -16.25
CA ALA A 239 2.64 -22.73 -15.96
C ALA A 239 1.95 -22.98 -14.61
N ILE A 240 2.25 -22.17 -13.59
CA ILE A 240 1.59 -22.20 -12.28
C ILE A 240 0.10 -21.83 -12.44
N MET A 241 -0.20 -20.78 -13.20
CA MET A 241 -1.56 -20.32 -13.45
C MET A 241 -2.41 -21.36 -14.20
N ALA A 242 -1.86 -21.92 -15.27
CA ALA A 242 -2.49 -22.95 -16.08
C ALA A 242 -2.97 -24.15 -15.23
N ALA A 243 -2.16 -24.55 -14.24
CA ALA A 243 -2.48 -25.67 -13.37
C ALA A 243 -3.75 -25.43 -12.51
N PHE A 244 -3.98 -24.21 -12.03
CA PHE A 244 -5.21 -23.85 -11.29
C PHE A 244 -6.46 -23.73 -12.18
N GLY A 245 -6.34 -23.92 -13.49
CA GLY A 245 -7.47 -23.84 -14.42
C GLY A 245 -7.86 -22.41 -14.80
N THR A 246 -6.98 -21.41 -14.59
CA THR A 246 -7.20 -20.03 -15.02
C THR A 246 -6.99 -19.81 -16.53
N HIS A 247 -7.18 -20.86 -17.35
CA HIS A 247 -7.25 -20.78 -18.81
C HIS A 247 -8.57 -20.14 -19.25
N ALA A 248 -8.77 -18.88 -18.87
CA ALA A 248 -9.75 -17.97 -19.42
C ALA A 248 -9.40 -16.49 -19.20
N VAL A 249 -8.26 -16.15 -18.56
CA VAL A 249 -7.96 -14.74 -18.21
C VAL A 249 -6.85 -14.08 -19.05
N LEU A 250 -6.04 -14.84 -19.79
CA LEU A 250 -4.82 -14.27 -20.43
C LEU A 250 -4.65 -14.55 -21.93
N ALA A 251 -5.61 -15.19 -22.61
CA ALA A 251 -5.54 -15.46 -24.07
C ALA A 251 -6.44 -14.56 -24.92
N SER A 252 -7.35 -13.84 -24.28
CA SER A 252 -7.98 -12.64 -24.82
C SER A 252 -7.11 -11.45 -24.39
N SER A 253 -6.81 -10.52 -25.30
CA SER A 253 -6.35 -9.17 -24.92
C SER A 253 -7.13 -8.70 -23.67
N PRO A 254 -6.56 -7.94 -22.71
CA PRO A 254 -7.33 -7.33 -21.62
C PRO A 254 -8.59 -6.63 -22.14
N VAL A 255 -8.54 -6.13 -23.38
CA VAL A 255 -9.67 -5.55 -24.13
C VAL A 255 -10.78 -6.58 -24.43
N ALA A 256 -10.44 -7.83 -24.74
CA ALA A 256 -11.41 -8.88 -25.08
C ALA A 256 -12.03 -9.57 -23.85
N MET A 257 -11.60 -9.23 -22.62
CA MET A 257 -12.30 -9.57 -21.37
C MET A 257 -12.99 -8.38 -20.71
N MET A 258 -12.91 -7.18 -21.29
CA MET A 258 -13.66 -6.07 -20.75
C MET A 258 -15.15 -6.40 -20.86
N ASN A 259 -15.86 -6.31 -19.74
CA ASN A 259 -17.31 -6.32 -19.78
C ASN A 259 -17.74 -5.26 -20.81
N GLN A 260 -18.50 -5.65 -21.85
CA GLN A 260 -18.94 -4.70 -22.88
C GLN A 260 -19.64 -3.49 -22.25
N ASP A 261 -20.34 -3.71 -21.13
CA ASP A 261 -20.97 -2.65 -20.35
C ASP A 261 -19.96 -1.63 -19.81
N LEU A 262 -18.80 -2.07 -19.32
CA LEU A 262 -17.76 -1.20 -18.76
C LEU A 262 -17.00 -0.43 -19.84
N LEU A 263 -16.73 -1.08 -20.98
CA LEU A 263 -16.23 -0.42 -22.18
C LEU A 263 -17.21 0.65 -22.68
N GLN A 264 -18.49 0.33 -22.67
CA GLN A 264 -19.55 1.24 -23.08
C GLN A 264 -19.72 2.40 -22.09
N GLU A 265 -19.59 2.15 -20.79
CA GLU A 265 -19.54 3.20 -19.76
C GLU A 265 -18.35 4.14 -19.97
N LEU A 266 -17.14 3.60 -20.17
CA LEU A 266 -15.96 4.41 -20.48
C LEU A 266 -16.16 5.23 -21.77
N ALA A 267 -16.74 4.64 -22.81
CA ALA A 267 -17.07 5.34 -24.04
C ALA A 267 -18.11 6.47 -23.81
N HIS A 268 -19.13 6.24 -22.99
CA HIS A 268 -20.10 7.27 -22.57
C HIS A 268 -19.46 8.38 -21.71
N MET A 269 -18.33 8.10 -21.07
CA MET A 269 -17.51 9.08 -20.34
C MET A 269 -16.51 9.80 -21.24
N GLY A 270 -16.37 9.42 -22.52
CA GLY A 270 -15.46 10.05 -23.48
C GLY A 270 -14.16 9.27 -23.72
N VAL A 271 -13.98 8.12 -23.07
CA VAL A 271 -12.81 7.25 -23.24
C VAL A 271 -13.18 6.08 -24.15
N ASN A 272 -12.86 6.18 -25.45
CA ASN A 272 -13.11 5.10 -26.40
C ASN A 272 -11.86 4.22 -26.57
N ILE A 273 -11.93 3.00 -26.06
CA ILE A 273 -10.83 2.02 -26.09
C ILE A 273 -10.85 1.18 -27.39
N ASP A 274 -11.93 1.25 -28.19
CA ASP A 274 -12.21 0.32 -29.28
C ASP A 274 -11.54 0.69 -30.62
N THR A 275 -11.03 1.92 -30.78
CA THR A 275 -10.61 2.43 -32.11
C THR A 275 -9.18 2.13 -32.55
N ASP A 276 -8.35 1.44 -31.77
CA ASP A 276 -6.97 1.09 -32.23
C ASP A 276 -6.37 -0.17 -31.58
N THR A 277 -7.14 -1.26 -31.47
CA THR A 277 -6.69 -2.58 -30.94
C THR A 277 -5.41 -3.12 -31.57
N SER A 278 -5.00 -2.65 -32.74
CA SER A 278 -3.75 -3.02 -33.41
C SER A 278 -2.49 -2.32 -32.87
N LYS A 279 -2.62 -1.14 -32.24
CA LYS A 279 -1.54 -0.55 -31.41
C LYS A 279 -1.47 -1.18 -30.02
N PHE A 280 -2.58 -1.77 -29.56
CA PHE A 280 -2.73 -2.32 -28.21
C PHE A 280 -2.19 -3.76 -28.04
N THR A 281 -1.89 -4.49 -29.12
CA THR A 281 -1.33 -5.87 -29.05
C THR A 281 0.19 -5.94 -28.91
N VAL A 282 0.92 -4.83 -29.10
CA VAL A 282 2.40 -4.84 -29.09
C VAL A 282 2.99 -4.66 -27.68
N GLY A 283 2.19 -4.22 -26.70
CA GLY A 283 2.68 -3.90 -25.34
C GLY A 283 2.49 -4.99 -24.26
N LEU A 284 1.56 -5.93 -24.43
CA LEU A 284 1.15 -6.79 -23.30
C LEU A 284 2.14 -7.91 -22.92
N ASN A 285 3.28 -7.98 -23.60
CA ASN A 285 4.35 -8.96 -23.34
C ASN A 285 5.45 -8.46 -22.38
N ASN A 286 5.37 -7.21 -21.87
CA ASN A 286 6.36 -6.66 -20.94
C ASN A 286 5.69 -5.94 -19.75
N SER A 287 5.79 -6.54 -18.55
CA SER A 287 5.74 -5.97 -17.17
C SER A 287 4.69 -4.86 -16.83
N GLY A 288 4.34 -4.69 -15.55
CA GLY A 288 3.29 -3.76 -15.07
C GLY A 288 3.40 -2.28 -15.50
N LEU A 289 4.53 -1.87 -16.09
CA LEU A 289 4.70 -0.57 -16.78
C LEU A 289 3.76 -0.39 -17.99
N ASN A 290 3.35 -1.46 -18.67
CA ASN A 290 2.45 -1.34 -19.84
C ASN A 290 1.00 -1.02 -19.48
N ALA A 291 0.51 -1.47 -18.32
CA ALA A 291 -0.88 -1.28 -17.93
C ALA A 291 -1.19 0.17 -17.49
N CYS A 292 -0.31 0.76 -16.68
CA CYS A 292 -0.47 2.14 -16.25
C CYS A 292 -0.22 3.13 -17.38
N ARG A 293 0.78 2.90 -18.24
CA ARG A 293 0.98 3.76 -19.42
C ARG A 293 -0.22 3.70 -20.36
N PHE A 294 -0.82 2.52 -20.55
CA PHE A 294 -2.07 2.41 -21.30
C PHE A 294 -3.21 3.25 -20.68
N ALA A 295 -3.38 3.21 -19.35
CA ALA A 295 -4.38 4.03 -18.68
C ALA A 295 -4.12 5.53 -18.90
N CYS A 296 -2.86 5.97 -18.79
CA CYS A 296 -2.43 7.34 -19.07
C CYS A 296 -2.74 7.77 -20.51
N ASP A 297 -2.35 6.96 -21.51
CA ASP A 297 -2.60 7.24 -22.92
C ASP A 297 -4.12 7.30 -23.21
N ALA A 298 -4.92 6.42 -22.61
CA ALA A 298 -6.38 6.41 -22.76
C ALA A 298 -7.04 7.67 -22.16
N LEU A 299 -6.57 8.14 -21.00
CA LEU A 299 -7.00 9.40 -20.40
C LEU A 299 -6.61 10.60 -21.26
N ALA A 300 -5.40 10.61 -21.81
CA ALA A 300 -4.91 11.68 -22.67
C ALA A 300 -5.73 11.77 -23.97
N LEU A 301 -6.06 10.62 -24.57
CA LEU A 301 -6.90 10.55 -25.76
C LEU A 301 -8.36 10.97 -25.48
N GLY A 302 -8.92 10.56 -24.34
CA GLY A 302 -10.31 10.83 -24.00
C GLY A 302 -10.57 12.27 -23.53
N PHE A 303 -9.63 12.88 -22.80
CA PHE A 303 -9.84 14.15 -22.10
C PHE A 303 -8.87 15.27 -22.49
N GLY A 304 -7.85 14.97 -23.31
CA GLY A 304 -6.83 15.92 -23.73
C GLY A 304 -5.48 15.66 -23.07
N ALA A 305 -4.41 15.76 -23.86
CA ALA A 305 -3.04 15.56 -23.40
C ALA A 305 -2.57 16.68 -22.42
N ASP A 306 -3.27 17.81 -22.36
CA ASP A 306 -3.01 18.87 -21.38
C ASP A 306 -3.41 18.47 -19.94
N LYS A 307 -4.28 17.47 -19.79
CA LYS A 307 -4.68 16.92 -18.49
C LYS A 307 -3.84 15.73 -18.03
N VAL A 308 -2.96 15.20 -18.89
CA VAL A 308 -2.08 14.07 -18.57
C VAL A 308 -0.63 14.53 -18.69
N ILE A 309 0.08 14.47 -17.57
CA ILE A 309 1.45 14.93 -17.45
C ILE A 309 2.31 13.68 -17.37
N GLU A 310 2.86 13.32 -18.53
CA GLU A 310 3.71 12.15 -18.71
C GLU A 310 5.13 12.40 -18.16
N SER A 311 5.76 11.33 -17.66
CA SER A 311 7.12 11.39 -17.12
C SER A 311 8.20 11.76 -18.15
N ASP A 312 7.89 11.65 -19.45
CA ASP A 312 8.80 12.02 -20.55
C ASP A 312 8.82 13.55 -20.82
N ASN A 313 7.84 14.30 -20.33
CA ASN A 313 7.82 15.77 -20.35
C ASN A 313 8.44 16.34 -19.07
N GLN A 314 9.76 16.23 -18.95
CA GLN A 314 10.50 16.53 -17.72
C GLN A 314 10.14 17.88 -17.08
N GLY A 315 10.00 18.96 -17.86
CA GLY A 315 9.72 20.28 -17.29
C GLY A 315 8.32 20.40 -16.67
N ALA A 316 7.29 19.86 -17.33
CA ALA A 316 5.94 19.84 -16.77
C ALA A 316 5.83 18.87 -15.60
N PHE A 317 6.51 17.74 -15.70
CA PHE A 317 6.53 16.70 -14.68
C PHE A 317 7.21 17.17 -13.39
N ASP A 318 8.39 17.80 -13.49
CA ASP A 318 9.11 18.38 -12.35
C ASP A 318 8.28 19.44 -11.62
N ASN A 319 7.51 20.25 -12.36
CA ASN A 319 6.62 21.25 -11.77
C ASN A 319 5.55 20.59 -10.88
N VAL A 320 4.90 19.53 -11.37
CA VAL A 320 3.89 18.81 -10.58
C VAL A 320 4.51 18.13 -9.37
N LEU A 321 5.68 17.50 -9.53
CA LEU A 321 6.38 16.88 -8.41
C LEU A 321 6.77 17.92 -7.33
N SER A 322 7.03 19.16 -7.72
CA SER A 322 7.31 20.26 -6.78
C SER A 322 6.08 20.78 -6.00
N GLU A 323 4.88 20.33 -6.35
CA GLU A 323 3.64 20.64 -5.63
C GLU A 323 3.41 19.75 -4.40
N PHE A 324 4.15 18.64 -4.26
CA PHE A 324 4.08 17.82 -3.06
C PHE A 324 4.84 18.50 -1.91
N TRP A 325 4.28 18.43 -0.72
CA TRP A 325 4.85 19.08 0.45
C TRP A 325 6.13 18.39 0.94
N SER A 326 6.10 17.06 1.09
CA SER A 326 7.25 16.27 1.55
C SER A 326 8.10 15.77 0.39
N THR A 327 9.42 15.77 0.58
CA THR A 327 10.36 15.25 -0.42
C THR A 327 10.10 13.79 -0.75
N GLN A 328 9.69 12.95 0.22
CA GLN A 328 9.40 11.54 -0.04
C GLN A 328 8.32 11.36 -1.12
N GLN A 329 7.35 12.26 -1.18
CA GLN A 329 6.31 12.23 -2.20
C GLN A 329 6.74 12.86 -3.51
N SER A 330 7.50 13.96 -3.46
CA SER A 330 8.01 14.61 -4.67
C SER A 330 9.03 13.73 -5.42
N THR A 331 9.74 12.84 -4.73
CA THR A 331 10.69 11.90 -5.36
C THR A 331 10.06 10.59 -5.83
N THR A 332 8.78 10.37 -5.52
CA THR A 332 8.02 9.21 -6.03
C THR A 332 7.66 9.48 -7.50
N THR A 333 8.01 8.57 -8.41
CA THR A 333 7.84 8.80 -9.86
C THR A 333 6.68 7.98 -10.41
N PRO A 334 5.50 8.57 -10.70
CA PRO A 334 4.40 7.88 -11.37
C PRO A 334 4.67 7.66 -12.86
N ALA A 335 3.87 6.78 -13.48
CA ALA A 335 3.86 6.64 -14.93
C ALA A 335 3.34 7.92 -15.60
N CYS A 336 2.27 8.50 -15.04
CA CYS A 336 1.78 9.83 -15.38
C CYS A 336 0.99 10.44 -14.22
N VAL A 337 0.77 11.75 -14.29
CA VAL A 337 -0.20 12.46 -13.46
C VAL A 337 -1.40 12.85 -14.30
N PHE A 338 -2.61 12.46 -13.88
CA PHE A 338 -3.86 12.89 -14.50
C PHE A 338 -4.55 13.95 -13.63
N ARG A 339 -4.86 15.10 -14.19
CA ARG A 339 -5.48 16.24 -13.49
C ARG A 339 -6.92 16.48 -13.96
N PRO A 340 -7.91 15.75 -13.42
CA PRO A 340 -9.31 15.89 -13.79
C PRO A 340 -9.90 17.24 -13.37
N SER A 341 -10.88 17.73 -14.13
CA SER A 341 -11.62 18.97 -13.83
C SER A 341 -13.10 18.74 -13.50
N GLN A 342 -13.56 17.49 -13.47
CA GLN A 342 -14.93 17.12 -13.09
C GLN A 342 -15.02 15.67 -12.61
N ALA A 343 -16.07 15.33 -11.87
CA ALA A 343 -16.26 13.98 -11.30
C ALA A 343 -16.33 12.86 -12.36
N LYS A 344 -16.85 13.14 -13.55
CA LYS A 344 -16.93 12.16 -14.64
C LYS A 344 -15.55 11.71 -15.14
N GLU A 345 -14.56 12.60 -15.09
CA GLU A 345 -13.18 12.29 -15.46
C GLU A 345 -12.50 11.44 -14.38
N VAL A 346 -12.77 11.74 -13.10
CA VAL A 346 -12.34 10.91 -11.96
C VAL A 346 -12.93 9.50 -12.06
N ALA A 347 -14.23 9.38 -12.39
CA ALA A 347 -14.88 8.08 -12.62
C ALA A 347 -14.20 7.28 -13.73
N ALA A 348 -13.87 7.92 -14.85
CA ALA A 348 -13.15 7.27 -15.93
C ALA A 348 -11.75 6.77 -15.48
N ALA A 349 -11.02 7.55 -14.69
CA ALA A 349 -9.72 7.14 -14.14
C ALA A 349 -9.84 5.92 -13.21
N VAL A 350 -10.82 5.92 -12.29
CA VAL A 350 -11.09 4.77 -11.40
C VAL A 350 -11.44 3.52 -12.20
N LEU A 351 -12.33 3.64 -13.18
CA LEU A 351 -12.74 2.52 -14.02
C LEU A 351 -11.58 2.00 -14.90
N LEU A 352 -10.74 2.89 -15.45
CA LEU A 352 -9.54 2.50 -16.18
C LEU A 352 -8.55 1.77 -15.29
N SER A 353 -8.27 2.28 -14.08
CA SER A 353 -7.43 1.60 -13.09
C SER A 353 -7.96 0.20 -12.77
N ARG A 354 -9.28 0.05 -12.60
CA ARG A 354 -9.92 -1.24 -12.35
C ARG A 354 -9.77 -2.22 -13.52
N VAL A 355 -9.92 -1.76 -14.76
CA VAL A 355 -9.81 -2.60 -15.96
C VAL A 355 -8.36 -3.01 -16.24
N THR A 356 -7.43 -2.08 -16.03
CA THR A 356 -6.01 -2.27 -16.34
C THR A 356 -5.23 -2.86 -15.17
N LEU A 357 -5.84 -2.92 -13.98
CA LEU A 357 -5.16 -3.15 -12.70
C LEU A 357 -4.03 -2.15 -12.45
N CYS A 358 -4.07 -0.97 -13.07
CA CYS A 358 -3.13 0.09 -12.78
C CYS A 358 -3.40 0.65 -11.39
N ARG A 359 -2.43 0.49 -10.48
CA ARG A 359 -2.46 1.11 -9.17
C ARG A 359 -2.42 2.63 -9.30
N PHE A 360 -3.12 3.31 -8.40
CA PHE A 360 -3.23 4.76 -8.40
C PHE A 360 -3.04 5.35 -7.01
N ALA A 361 -2.68 6.63 -6.97
CA ALA A 361 -2.74 7.47 -5.78
C ALA A 361 -3.60 8.70 -6.08
N VAL A 362 -4.11 9.34 -5.03
CA VAL A 362 -4.97 10.53 -5.16
C VAL A 362 -4.34 11.68 -4.41
N LYS A 363 -4.09 12.77 -5.13
CA LYS A 363 -3.56 14.03 -4.59
C LYS A 363 -4.68 15.06 -4.49
N SER A 364 -4.92 15.54 -3.28
CA SER A 364 -5.57 16.84 -3.03
C SER A 364 -4.45 17.89 -2.92
N GLY A 365 -4.08 18.30 -1.71
CA GLY A 365 -2.96 19.23 -1.48
C GLY A 365 -1.56 18.59 -1.34
N GLY A 366 -1.44 17.25 -1.45
CA GLY A 366 -0.13 16.58 -1.44
C GLY A 366 0.65 16.63 -0.12
N HIS A 367 -0.05 16.72 1.02
CA HIS A 367 0.54 17.02 2.35
C HIS A 367 0.96 15.80 3.19
N ALA A 368 0.93 14.58 2.66
CA ALA A 368 1.34 13.42 3.44
C ALA A 368 2.86 13.38 3.66
N ALA A 369 3.28 12.91 4.84
CA ALA A 369 4.69 12.87 5.28
C ALA A 369 5.46 11.60 4.84
N PHE A 370 4.94 10.84 3.89
CA PHE A 370 5.59 9.63 3.38
C PHE A 370 5.23 9.33 1.93
N GLY A 371 6.13 8.64 1.21
CA GLY A 371 5.95 8.23 -0.19
C GLY A 371 4.72 7.35 -0.38
N GLY A 372 4.22 7.20 -1.61
CA GLY A 372 3.10 6.31 -1.93
C GLY A 372 1.72 6.65 -1.33
N ALA A 373 1.60 7.73 -0.55
CA ALA A 373 0.35 8.15 0.07
C ALA A 373 -0.56 8.91 -0.91
N SER A 374 -0.04 9.99 -1.51
CA SER A 374 -0.75 10.81 -2.50
C SER A 374 -0.03 10.89 -3.85
N ASN A 375 1.10 10.21 -3.97
CA ASN A 375 1.80 9.91 -5.21
C ASN A 375 2.05 8.40 -5.27
N ILE A 376 2.45 7.83 -6.40
CA ILE A 376 2.71 6.39 -6.51
C ILE A 376 3.82 6.06 -7.50
N GLN A 377 4.67 5.10 -7.18
CA GLN A 377 5.75 4.67 -8.07
C GLN A 377 5.19 3.86 -9.24
N ASN A 378 5.52 4.26 -10.48
CA ASN A 378 5.10 3.62 -11.73
C ASN A 378 3.57 3.47 -11.91
N GLY A 379 2.77 4.17 -11.10
CA GLY A 379 1.31 4.12 -11.13
C GLY A 379 0.67 5.36 -11.76
N LEU A 380 -0.64 5.49 -11.60
CA LEU A 380 -1.41 6.68 -11.99
C LEU A 380 -1.59 7.61 -10.78
N THR A 381 -1.07 8.83 -10.83
CA THR A 381 -1.41 9.83 -9.81
C THR A 381 -2.61 10.66 -10.29
N ILE A 382 -3.74 10.56 -9.61
CA ILE A 382 -4.95 11.36 -9.86
C ILE A 382 -4.85 12.64 -9.03
N ASP A 383 -4.52 13.75 -9.67
CA ASP A 383 -4.37 15.07 -9.05
C ASP A 383 -5.66 15.87 -9.13
N LEU A 384 -6.35 15.99 -8.00
CA LEU A 384 -7.62 16.71 -7.88
C LEU A 384 -7.46 18.22 -7.99
N GLY A 385 -6.24 18.78 -8.17
CA GLY A 385 -5.99 20.20 -8.33
C GLY A 385 -6.71 20.89 -9.51
N GLY A 386 -7.40 20.15 -10.39
CA GLY A 386 -8.32 20.70 -11.38
C GLY A 386 -9.76 20.93 -10.86
N LEU A 387 -10.10 20.42 -9.67
CA LEU A 387 -11.40 20.54 -9.00
C LEU A 387 -11.40 21.73 -8.03
N LEU A 388 -11.35 22.95 -8.58
CA LEU A 388 -11.21 24.20 -7.82
C LEU A 388 -12.53 24.95 -7.63
N GLN A 389 -13.68 24.26 -7.73
CA GLN A 389 -14.99 24.89 -7.51
C GLN A 389 -15.06 25.52 -6.11
N LEU A 390 -15.61 26.73 -6.03
CA LEU A 390 -15.85 27.43 -4.77
C LEU A 390 -17.08 28.34 -4.94
N ASP A 391 -18.25 27.79 -4.60
CA ASP A 391 -19.53 28.47 -4.81
C ASP A 391 -20.28 28.67 -3.48
N PRO A 392 -20.14 29.85 -2.84
CA PRO A 392 -20.87 30.17 -1.62
C PRO A 392 -22.37 30.32 -1.90
N ASN A 393 -23.20 29.73 -1.05
CA ASN A 393 -24.65 29.90 -1.06
C ASN A 393 -25.12 30.55 0.26
N PRO A 394 -25.24 31.89 0.29
CA PRO A 394 -25.66 32.60 1.50
C PRO A 394 -27.08 32.28 1.98
N SER A 395 -27.94 31.72 1.12
CA SER A 395 -29.33 31.42 1.47
C SER A 395 -29.50 30.15 2.30
N ASP A 396 -28.51 29.25 2.22
CA ASP A 396 -28.50 27.94 2.90
C ASP A 396 -27.29 27.80 3.83
N ASP A 397 -26.63 28.92 4.17
CA ASP A 397 -25.42 28.98 5.00
C ASP A 397 -24.37 27.91 4.62
N THR A 398 -24.19 27.64 3.32
CA THR A 398 -23.29 26.59 2.83
C THR A 398 -22.38 27.08 1.71
N VAL A 399 -21.33 26.34 1.42
CA VAL A 399 -20.44 26.55 0.27
C VAL A 399 -20.14 25.21 -0.39
N LEU A 400 -20.18 25.17 -1.72
CA LEU A 400 -19.64 24.05 -2.49
C LEU A 400 -18.14 24.25 -2.68
N VAL A 401 -17.35 23.25 -2.30
CA VAL A 401 -15.88 23.29 -2.36
C VAL A 401 -15.37 22.05 -3.09
N GLY A 402 -14.68 22.25 -4.19
CA GLY A 402 -13.95 21.19 -4.87
C GLY A 402 -12.75 20.73 -4.04
N THR A 403 -12.48 19.43 -4.02
CA THR A 403 -11.43 18.85 -3.16
C THR A 403 -10.00 19.12 -3.64
N GLY A 404 -9.84 19.81 -4.77
CA GLY A 404 -8.55 20.32 -5.26
C GLY A 404 -8.07 21.60 -4.58
N ASN A 405 -8.95 22.31 -3.86
CA ASN A 405 -8.58 23.56 -3.18
C ASN A 405 -7.66 23.32 -1.97
N THR A 406 -6.88 24.35 -1.61
CA THR A 406 -6.21 24.46 -0.32
C THR A 406 -7.07 25.22 0.70
N TRP A 407 -6.75 25.12 1.99
CA TRP A 407 -7.48 25.88 3.01
C TRP A 407 -7.29 27.40 2.88
N HIS A 408 -6.12 27.84 2.42
CA HIS A 408 -5.88 29.26 2.15
C HIS A 408 -6.86 29.83 1.10
N ASP A 409 -7.04 29.11 -0.01
CA ASP A 409 -7.94 29.52 -1.09
C ASP A 409 -9.39 29.62 -0.58
N VAL A 410 -9.80 28.62 0.22
CA VAL A 410 -11.16 28.57 0.79
C VAL A 410 -11.43 29.73 1.73
N TYR A 411 -10.53 30.01 2.68
CA TYR A 411 -10.73 31.12 3.62
C TYR A 411 -10.70 32.47 2.92
N THR A 412 -9.71 32.69 2.05
CA THR A 412 -9.55 33.95 1.30
C THR A 412 -10.79 34.28 0.46
N ALA A 413 -11.43 33.27 -0.14
CA ALA A 413 -12.63 33.48 -0.94
C ALA A 413 -13.88 33.81 -0.10
N LEU A 414 -13.95 33.35 1.16
CA LEU A 414 -15.11 33.55 2.03
C LEU A 414 -15.00 34.80 2.92
N GLU A 415 -13.79 35.26 3.20
CA GLU A 415 -13.52 36.45 4.03
C GLU A 415 -14.27 37.72 3.56
N PRO A 416 -14.33 38.07 2.26
CA PRO A 416 -15.10 39.22 1.79
C PRO A 416 -16.61 39.12 2.05
N LEU A 417 -17.11 37.90 2.28
CA LEU A 417 -18.51 37.63 2.62
C LEU A 417 -18.75 37.63 4.14
N ASN A 418 -17.72 37.90 4.95
CA ASN A 418 -17.73 37.78 6.41
C ASN A 418 -18.21 36.40 6.87
N ARG A 419 -17.74 35.37 6.14
CA ARG A 419 -18.03 33.96 6.38
C ARG A 419 -16.74 33.16 6.45
N THR A 420 -16.80 32.00 7.09
CA THR A 420 -15.75 30.97 7.04
C THR A 420 -16.37 29.58 7.05
N VAL A 421 -15.52 28.56 6.95
CA VAL A 421 -15.83 27.14 7.19
C VAL A 421 -14.94 26.59 8.29
N VAL A 422 -15.32 25.43 8.84
CA VAL A 422 -14.46 24.68 9.76
C VAL A 422 -13.48 23.84 8.93
N GLY A 423 -12.22 24.26 8.88
CA GLY A 423 -11.19 23.62 8.07
C GLY A 423 -9.82 23.56 8.74
N GLY A 424 -8.80 23.22 7.96
CA GLY A 424 -7.42 23.08 8.41
C GLY A 424 -6.76 24.39 8.86
N ARG A 425 -5.72 24.25 9.67
CA ARG A 425 -4.97 25.37 10.28
C ARG A 425 -3.68 25.75 9.52
N VAL A 426 -3.26 24.95 8.54
CA VAL A 426 -2.07 25.20 7.72
C VAL A 426 -2.53 25.53 6.31
N ALA A 427 -2.08 26.66 5.77
CA ALA A 427 -2.57 27.26 4.53
C ALA A 427 -2.52 26.32 3.33
N SER A 428 -1.40 25.64 3.10
CA SER A 428 -1.15 24.79 1.93
C SER A 428 -1.83 23.41 1.99
N VAL A 429 -2.42 23.03 3.13
CA VAL A 429 -3.07 21.72 3.27
C VAL A 429 -4.31 21.64 2.38
N GLY A 430 -4.44 20.52 1.67
CA GLY A 430 -5.59 20.28 0.79
C GLY A 430 -6.87 19.97 1.54
N VAL A 431 -8.00 20.44 1.00
CA VAL A 431 -9.33 20.28 1.59
C VAL A 431 -9.72 18.80 1.73
N GLY A 432 -9.60 18.01 0.66
CA GLY A 432 -10.09 16.64 0.63
C GLY A 432 -9.42 15.73 1.68
N GLY A 433 -8.09 15.66 1.64
CA GLY A 433 -7.33 14.79 2.54
C GLY A 433 -7.55 15.10 4.03
N LEU A 434 -7.57 16.39 4.39
CA LEU A 434 -7.77 16.79 5.79
C LEU A 434 -9.16 16.43 6.31
N VAL A 435 -10.21 16.72 5.55
CA VAL A 435 -11.60 16.43 5.93
C VAL A 435 -11.83 14.93 6.09
N LEU A 436 -11.32 14.11 5.18
CA LEU A 436 -11.57 12.66 5.20
C LEU A 436 -10.91 11.93 6.38
N GLY A 437 -9.82 12.48 6.91
CA GLY A 437 -9.19 11.97 8.14
C GLY A 437 -9.76 12.57 9.43
N GLY A 438 -10.56 13.64 9.36
CA GLY A 438 -11.12 14.35 10.52
C GLY A 438 -11.05 15.87 10.35
N GLY A 439 -9.90 16.45 10.68
CA GLY A 439 -9.58 17.86 10.42
C GLY A 439 -9.81 18.79 11.60
N ILE A 440 -8.74 19.15 12.31
CA ILE A 440 -8.80 20.06 13.48
C ILE A 440 -8.72 21.52 13.00
N SER A 441 -9.62 22.35 13.49
CA SER A 441 -9.76 23.77 13.17
C SER A 441 -9.56 24.64 14.39
N PHE A 442 -9.26 25.93 14.19
CA PHE A 442 -9.33 26.92 15.26
C PHE A 442 -10.74 27.05 15.87
N LEU A 443 -11.77 26.69 15.09
CA LEU A 443 -13.18 26.78 15.49
C LEU A 443 -13.73 25.46 16.05
N SER A 444 -12.87 24.46 16.30
CA SER A 444 -13.35 23.12 16.64
C SER A 444 -14.08 23.03 17.97
N ASN A 445 -13.77 23.91 18.92
CA ASN A 445 -14.50 23.99 20.18
C ASN A 445 -15.93 24.54 20.02
N ILE A 446 -16.24 25.26 18.94
CA ILE A 446 -17.56 25.85 18.67
C ILE A 446 -18.42 24.95 17.79
N HIS A 447 -17.78 24.23 16.86
CA HIS A 447 -18.47 23.56 15.75
C HIS A 447 -18.06 22.10 15.51
N GLY A 448 -17.07 21.57 16.24
CA GLY A 448 -16.51 20.24 15.98
C GLY A 448 -15.39 20.25 14.94
N TRP A 449 -14.97 19.08 14.48
CA TRP A 449 -13.91 18.97 13.47
C TRP A 449 -14.46 19.26 12.07
N ALA A 450 -13.58 19.44 11.09
CA ALA A 450 -13.96 19.76 9.71
C ALA A 450 -14.92 18.72 9.14
N CYS A 451 -14.69 17.43 9.41
CA CYS A 451 -15.57 16.34 9.01
C CYS A 451 -16.98 16.42 9.61
N ASP A 452 -17.15 17.00 10.81
CA ASP A 452 -18.47 17.17 11.45
C ASP A 452 -19.28 18.32 10.84
N ASN A 453 -18.67 19.08 9.92
CA ASN A 453 -19.21 20.29 9.31
C ASN A 453 -19.48 20.17 7.81
N ILE A 454 -19.50 18.94 7.28
CA ILE A 454 -19.86 18.66 5.90
C ILE A 454 -21.30 18.21 5.81
N ALA A 455 -22.13 18.90 5.05
CA ALA A 455 -23.53 18.55 4.82
C ALA A 455 -23.66 17.40 3.79
N GLU A 456 -22.81 17.39 2.78
CA GLU A 456 -22.87 16.43 1.67
C GLU A 456 -21.50 16.26 1.00
N TYR A 457 -21.23 15.05 0.50
CA TYR A 457 -20.07 14.71 -0.32
C TYR A 457 -20.55 14.26 -1.72
N GLU A 458 -19.92 14.76 -2.78
CA GLU A 458 -19.97 14.13 -4.10
C GLU A 458 -18.82 13.12 -4.20
N VAL A 459 -19.14 11.85 -4.41
CA VAL A 459 -18.20 10.74 -4.28
C VAL A 459 -18.23 9.87 -5.53
N VAL A 460 -17.05 9.63 -6.11
CA VAL A 460 -16.85 8.62 -7.14
C VAL A 460 -16.48 7.29 -6.47
N THR A 461 -17.36 6.30 -6.59
CA THR A 461 -17.18 4.97 -6.00
C THR A 461 -16.37 4.03 -6.90
N ALA A 462 -16.08 2.82 -6.43
CA ALA A 462 -15.28 1.82 -7.14
C ALA A 462 -15.95 1.32 -8.43
N SER A 463 -17.28 1.44 -8.51
CA SER A 463 -18.07 1.15 -9.71
C SER A 463 -18.08 2.29 -10.72
N GLY A 464 -17.45 3.43 -10.42
CA GLY A 464 -17.53 4.65 -11.24
C GLY A 464 -18.82 5.46 -11.03
N ALA A 465 -19.74 5.00 -10.17
CA ALA A 465 -20.93 5.77 -9.84
C ALA A 465 -20.57 7.04 -9.06
N ILE A 466 -21.18 8.16 -9.45
CA ILE A 466 -21.08 9.46 -8.79
C ILE A 466 -22.29 9.61 -7.87
N LEU A 467 -22.06 9.66 -6.56
CA LEU A 467 -23.10 9.69 -5.55
C LEU A 467 -23.05 10.99 -4.77
N ASP A 468 -24.23 11.56 -4.51
CA ASP A 468 -24.41 12.56 -3.46
C ASP A 468 -24.70 11.84 -2.13
N VAL A 469 -23.79 12.01 -1.18
CA VAL A 469 -23.72 11.26 0.08
C VAL A 469 -23.91 12.23 1.25
N ASN A 470 -24.96 12.01 2.03
CA ASN A 470 -25.34 12.86 3.16
C ASN A 470 -26.06 12.02 4.25
N GLU A 471 -26.63 12.67 5.27
CA GLU A 471 -27.29 11.99 6.40
C GLU A 471 -28.54 11.17 5.98
N ILE A 472 -29.14 11.48 4.83
CA ILE A 472 -30.35 10.81 4.33
C ILE A 472 -30.00 9.84 3.19
N SER A 473 -29.13 10.26 2.28
CA SER A 473 -28.67 9.52 1.11
C SER A 473 -27.32 8.84 1.41
N HIS A 474 -27.29 7.52 1.47
CA HIS A 474 -26.09 6.73 1.81
C HIS A 474 -25.49 7.08 3.19
N PRO A 475 -26.30 7.05 4.28
CA PRO A 475 -25.86 7.49 5.61
C PRO A 475 -24.69 6.69 6.20
N ASP A 476 -24.52 5.44 5.76
CA ASP A 476 -23.40 4.59 6.14
C ASP A 476 -22.08 5.06 5.51
N LEU A 477 -22.11 5.42 4.22
CA LEU A 477 -20.97 6.02 3.53
C LEU A 477 -20.67 7.43 4.05
N TYR A 478 -21.70 8.22 4.34
CA TYR A 478 -21.55 9.55 4.94
C TYR A 478 -20.85 9.50 6.31
N TRP A 479 -21.16 8.50 7.13
CA TRP A 479 -20.43 8.24 8.37
C TRP A 479 -18.98 7.83 8.11
N ALA A 480 -18.73 6.94 7.15
CA ALA A 480 -17.40 6.40 6.86
C ALA A 480 -16.42 7.45 6.31
N LEU A 481 -16.89 8.40 5.49
CA LEU A 481 -16.08 9.49 4.93
C LEU A 481 -15.64 10.51 6.00
N ARG A 482 -16.23 10.48 7.19
CA ARG A 482 -15.87 11.34 8.32
C ARG A 482 -14.90 10.61 9.23
N GLY A 483 -13.65 10.48 8.80
CA GLY A 483 -12.54 9.89 9.57
C GLY A 483 -11.96 8.59 8.99
N GLY A 484 -12.65 7.95 8.04
CA GLY A 484 -12.21 6.71 7.42
C GLY A 484 -11.25 6.88 6.22
N GLY A 485 -10.84 8.11 5.91
CA GLY A 485 -9.82 8.39 4.89
C GLY A 485 -10.28 8.10 3.45
N ASN A 486 -9.34 7.64 2.62
CA ASN A 486 -9.53 7.43 1.19
C ASN A 486 -10.04 6.02 0.81
N ASN A 487 -10.76 5.36 1.71
CA ASN A 487 -11.06 3.91 1.59
C ASN A 487 -12.36 3.57 0.85
N PHE A 488 -13.17 4.56 0.48
CA PHE A 488 -14.56 4.33 0.03
C PHE A 488 -14.90 4.96 -1.32
N GLY A 489 -13.99 5.74 -1.89
CA GLY A 489 -14.28 6.59 -3.04
C GLY A 489 -13.32 7.77 -3.15
N ILE A 490 -13.34 8.42 -4.31
CA ILE A 490 -12.69 9.71 -4.51
C ILE A 490 -13.75 10.79 -4.34
N VAL A 491 -13.63 11.59 -3.30
CA VAL A 491 -14.49 12.76 -3.09
C VAL A 491 -14.05 13.89 -4.01
N THR A 492 -14.96 14.38 -4.83
CA THR A 492 -14.70 15.42 -5.84
C THR A 492 -15.19 16.80 -5.41
N ARG A 493 -16.25 16.84 -4.59
CA ARG A 493 -16.84 18.07 -4.05
C ARG A 493 -17.40 17.83 -2.64
N LEU A 494 -17.33 18.86 -1.82
CA LEU A 494 -17.97 18.95 -0.51
C LEU A 494 -19.02 20.06 -0.53
N LYS A 495 -20.13 19.87 0.16
CA LYS A 495 -21.00 20.97 0.61
C LYS A 495 -20.72 21.19 2.10
N ALA A 496 -19.97 22.24 2.42
CA ALA A 496 -19.61 22.58 3.80
C ALA A 496 -20.56 23.62 4.39
N TYR A 497 -20.85 23.52 5.69
CA TYR A 497 -21.53 24.59 6.42
C TYR A 497 -20.61 25.80 6.58
N THR A 498 -21.18 27.00 6.45
CA THR A 498 -20.49 28.28 6.62
C THR A 498 -21.01 29.00 7.86
N TYR A 499 -20.13 29.74 8.50
CA TYR A 499 -20.43 30.48 9.73
C TYR A 499 -20.04 31.94 9.59
N PRO A 500 -20.79 32.90 10.17
CA PRO A 500 -20.35 34.29 10.25
C PRO A 500 -19.01 34.38 10.97
N GLN A 501 -18.00 34.92 10.29
CA GLN A 501 -16.65 35.07 10.86
C GLN A 501 -15.95 36.24 10.18
N GLY A 502 -15.40 37.13 11.01
CA GLY A 502 -14.50 38.20 10.60
C GLY A 502 -13.07 37.90 11.07
N GLN A 503 -12.30 38.95 11.38
CA GLN A 503 -10.99 38.78 11.99
C GLN A 503 -11.09 38.02 13.32
N MET A 504 -10.12 37.16 13.56
CA MET A 504 -9.88 36.46 14.83
C MET A 504 -8.72 37.15 15.54
N TRP A 505 -8.57 36.91 16.84
CA TRP A 505 -7.33 37.24 17.54
C TRP A 505 -6.45 35.99 17.62
N GLY A 506 -5.17 36.09 17.30
CA GLY A 506 -4.26 34.98 17.55
C GLY A 506 -2.85 35.15 17.00
N GLY A 507 -2.05 34.09 17.18
CA GLY A 507 -0.66 33.99 16.74
C GLY A 507 0.22 33.27 17.77
N ASP A 508 1.50 33.15 17.43
CA ASP A 508 2.47 32.43 18.26
C ASP A 508 3.16 33.33 19.30
N ARG A 509 3.39 32.77 20.48
CA ARG A 509 4.31 33.32 21.48
C ARG A 509 5.43 32.33 21.73
N ILE A 510 6.68 32.77 21.58
CA ILE A 510 7.89 31.95 21.69
C ILE A 510 8.63 32.27 22.98
N PHE A 511 9.06 31.24 23.70
CA PHE A 511 9.73 31.30 24.99
C PHE A 511 10.98 30.41 25.00
N PRO A 512 11.95 30.66 25.90
CA PRO A 512 12.97 29.68 26.23
C PRO A 512 12.32 28.43 26.84
N ILE A 513 12.82 27.23 26.55
CA ILE A 513 12.22 25.98 27.07
C ILE A 513 12.17 25.91 28.61
N ALA A 514 12.96 26.71 29.33
CA ALA A 514 13.01 26.73 30.79
C ALA A 514 11.67 27.09 31.48
N VAL A 515 10.71 27.67 30.76
CA VAL A 515 9.36 27.96 31.27
C VAL A 515 8.34 26.84 30.99
N ASN A 516 8.79 25.70 30.45
CA ASN A 516 7.94 24.56 30.07
C ASN A 516 6.94 24.15 31.16
N GLN A 517 7.37 24.07 32.42
CA GLN A 517 6.53 23.65 33.54
C GLN A 517 5.29 24.55 33.71
N SER A 518 5.46 25.87 33.61
CA SER A 518 4.34 26.82 33.70
C SER A 518 3.42 26.72 32.49
N LEU A 519 3.99 26.54 31.29
CA LEU A 519 3.19 26.36 30.06
C LEU A 519 2.36 25.08 30.09
N ILE A 520 2.94 23.96 30.54
CA ILE A 520 2.24 22.68 30.68
C ILE A 520 1.08 22.80 31.68
N GLN A 521 1.30 23.45 32.82
CA GLN A 521 0.26 23.68 33.83
C GLN A 521 -0.91 24.50 33.26
N ASN A 522 -0.60 25.61 32.59
CA ASN A 522 -1.61 26.45 31.96
C ASN A 522 -2.37 25.70 30.85
N PHE A 523 -1.66 24.91 30.04
CA PHE A 523 -2.26 24.09 28.98
C PHE A 523 -3.22 23.02 29.52
N VAL A 524 -2.84 22.33 30.60
CA VAL A 524 -3.71 21.34 31.25
C VAL A 524 -4.91 22.00 31.92
N ALA A 525 -4.73 23.16 32.57
CA ALA A 525 -5.82 23.93 33.16
C ALA A 525 -6.85 24.36 32.09
N PHE A 526 -6.36 24.91 30.97
CA PHE A 526 -7.15 25.27 29.80
C PHE A 526 -7.95 24.08 29.25
N GLY A 527 -7.30 22.92 29.07
CA GLY A 527 -7.95 21.73 28.53
C GLY A 527 -8.99 21.10 29.47
N ARG A 528 -8.84 21.29 30.79
CA ARG A 528 -9.82 20.86 31.81
C ARG A 528 -10.94 21.89 32.06
N GLY A 529 -10.93 23.01 31.35
CA GLY A 529 -12.00 24.00 31.38
C GLY A 529 -11.97 25.00 32.54
N HIS A 530 -10.94 25.02 33.40
CA HIS A 530 -10.76 26.14 34.35
C HIS A 530 -10.24 27.34 33.56
N SER A 531 -11.05 28.39 33.37
CA SER A 531 -10.68 29.51 32.48
C SER A 531 -10.29 29.02 31.08
N GLY A 532 -10.95 27.96 30.59
CA GLY A 532 -10.56 27.23 29.39
C GLY A 532 -11.73 26.99 28.44
N THR A 533 -11.71 25.88 27.72
CA THR A 533 -12.60 25.68 26.54
C THR A 533 -14.07 25.47 26.84
N PHE A 534 -14.43 25.02 28.06
CA PHE A 534 -15.84 24.88 28.45
C PHE A 534 -16.48 26.24 28.76
N GLU A 535 -15.70 27.15 29.37
CA GLU A 535 -16.16 28.49 29.74
C GLU A 535 -16.06 29.47 28.57
N ASP A 536 -15.06 29.29 27.70
CA ASP A 536 -14.87 30.06 26.48
C ASP A 536 -14.55 29.16 25.27
N PRO A 537 -15.58 28.67 24.55
CA PRO A 537 -15.39 27.81 23.38
C PRO A 537 -14.77 28.54 22.18
N ASN A 538 -14.59 29.88 22.25
CA ASN A 538 -13.95 30.63 21.17
C ASN A 538 -12.43 30.43 21.14
N ALA A 539 -11.85 29.93 22.22
CA ALA A 539 -10.41 29.79 22.38
C ALA A 539 -9.90 28.45 21.83
N ALA A 540 -8.74 28.45 21.19
CA ALA A 540 -7.98 27.28 20.79
C ALA A 540 -6.48 27.45 21.15
N ILE A 541 -5.79 26.33 21.35
CA ILE A 541 -4.35 26.33 21.68
C ILE A 541 -3.62 25.15 21.05
N ILE A 542 -2.40 25.41 20.60
CA ILE A 542 -1.36 24.40 20.40
C ILE A 542 -0.19 24.77 21.31
N MET A 543 0.31 23.81 22.08
CA MET A 543 1.55 23.98 22.84
C MET A 543 2.64 23.14 22.19
N SER A 544 3.71 23.78 21.73
CA SER A 544 4.78 23.12 20.99
C SER A 544 6.15 23.31 21.64
N PHE A 545 7.03 22.34 21.42
CA PHE A 545 8.44 22.41 21.75
C PHE A 545 9.24 22.11 20.50
N ALA A 546 10.32 22.86 20.28
CA ALA A 546 11.15 22.71 19.08
C ALA A 546 12.62 22.95 19.41
N PHE A 547 13.51 22.47 18.54
CA PHE A 547 14.91 22.86 18.54
C PHE A 547 15.18 23.81 17.38
N ASP A 548 15.57 25.05 17.67
CA ASP A 548 16.07 25.98 16.66
C ASP A 548 17.54 25.67 16.37
N THR A 549 17.80 25.11 15.19
CA THR A 549 19.15 24.78 14.75
C THR A 549 20.01 26.00 14.46
N THR A 550 19.42 27.18 14.26
CA THR A 550 20.18 28.41 14.00
C THR A 550 20.81 28.96 15.29
N SER A 551 20.03 29.00 16.37
CA SER A 551 20.51 29.45 17.68
C SER A 551 21.02 28.32 18.58
N GLU A 552 20.92 27.07 18.12
CA GLU A 552 21.18 25.85 18.89
C GLU A 552 20.41 25.82 20.23
N ALA A 553 19.17 26.32 20.21
CA ALA A 553 18.37 26.51 21.41
C ALA A 553 17.06 25.71 21.36
N TRP A 554 16.70 25.17 22.52
CA TRP A 554 15.38 24.59 22.74
C TRP A 554 14.37 25.69 23.08
N LEU A 555 13.25 25.67 22.36
CA LEU A 555 12.19 26.66 22.44
C LEU A 555 10.88 26.00 22.85
N ALA A 556 10.05 26.78 23.55
CA ALA A 556 8.65 26.48 23.78
C ALA A 556 7.79 27.51 23.05
N LEU A 557 6.71 27.07 22.42
CA LEU A 557 5.80 27.89 21.64
C LEU A 557 4.38 27.65 22.12
N THR A 558 3.58 28.70 22.15
CA THR A 558 2.12 28.60 22.30
C THR A 558 1.45 29.34 21.17
N SER A 559 0.75 28.60 20.31
CA SER A 559 -0.18 29.14 19.32
C SER A 559 -1.51 29.37 20.03
N LEU A 560 -1.92 30.62 20.18
CA LEU A 560 -3.13 31.01 20.89
C LEU A 560 -4.10 31.62 19.88
N GLU A 561 -5.31 31.10 19.79
CA GLU A 561 -6.33 31.63 18.89
C GLU A 561 -7.66 31.84 19.59
N HIS A 562 -8.37 32.88 19.17
CA HIS A 562 -9.67 33.23 19.69
C HIS A 562 -10.57 33.74 18.56
N ALA A 563 -11.73 33.12 18.38
CA ALA A 563 -12.65 33.42 17.28
C ALA A 563 -13.13 34.88 17.25
N ILE A 564 -13.07 35.58 18.39
CA ILE A 564 -13.46 36.98 18.53
C ILE A 564 -12.21 37.88 18.59
N PRO A 565 -12.13 38.94 17.76
CA PRO A 565 -10.99 39.86 17.75
C PRO A 565 -10.95 40.71 19.03
N GLN A 566 -9.76 41.18 19.39
CA GLN A 566 -9.53 41.98 20.60
C GLN A 566 -9.19 43.43 20.30
N LYS A 567 -9.33 44.31 21.29
CA LYS A 567 -8.80 45.67 21.16
C LYS A 567 -7.27 45.61 21.03
N ASN A 568 -6.68 46.46 20.18
CA ASN A 568 -5.22 46.53 20.00
C ASN A 568 -4.47 46.56 21.34
N GLY A 569 -3.49 45.67 21.49
CA GLY A 569 -2.67 45.52 22.70
C GLY A 569 -3.36 44.79 23.86
N SER A 570 -4.57 44.24 23.65
CA SER A 570 -5.27 43.38 24.61
C SER A 570 -5.27 41.92 24.12
N HIS A 571 -5.51 40.99 25.04
CA HIS A 571 -5.71 39.57 24.76
C HIS A 571 -7.00 39.07 25.42
N PRO A 572 -7.59 37.96 24.96
CA PRO A 572 -8.73 37.32 25.60
C PRO A 572 -8.38 36.81 27.01
N ALA A 573 -9.29 36.98 27.98
CA ALA A 573 -9.05 36.66 29.38
C ALA A 573 -8.72 35.17 29.64
N VAL A 574 -9.22 34.27 28.77
CA VAL A 574 -8.90 32.84 28.76
C VAL A 574 -7.38 32.56 28.65
N PHE A 575 -6.60 33.55 28.18
CA PHE A 575 -5.15 33.45 28.02
C PHE A 575 -4.33 34.25 29.04
N ASP A 576 -4.97 34.82 30.08
CA ASP A 576 -4.30 35.64 31.10
C ASP A 576 -3.07 34.92 31.70
N ASP A 577 -3.19 33.64 32.02
CA ASP A 577 -2.11 32.85 32.62
C ASP A 577 -0.93 32.65 31.66
N PHE A 578 -1.17 32.55 30.35
CA PHE A 578 -0.11 32.49 29.34
C PHE A 578 0.61 33.84 29.21
N PHE A 579 -0.09 34.96 29.36
CA PHE A 579 0.52 36.31 29.35
C PHE A 579 1.32 36.63 30.61
N GLN A 580 1.08 35.93 31.71
CA GLN A 580 1.88 36.05 32.94
C GLN A 580 3.21 35.30 32.88
N VAL A 581 3.40 34.39 31.91
CA VAL A 581 4.67 33.66 31.75
C VAL A 581 5.78 34.64 31.32
N PRO A 582 6.90 34.73 32.06
CA PRO A 582 7.95 35.70 31.79
C PRO A 582 8.82 35.29 30.59
N ASN A 583 9.68 36.22 30.15
CA ASN A 583 10.74 35.98 29.16
C ASN A 583 10.23 35.57 27.76
N VAL A 584 9.12 36.17 27.30
CA VAL A 584 8.70 36.04 25.90
C VAL A 584 9.80 36.58 24.97
N LEU A 585 10.21 35.76 24.00
CA LEU A 585 11.21 36.11 22.99
C LEU A 585 10.56 36.78 21.78
N VAL A 586 9.41 36.24 21.35
CA VAL A 586 8.63 36.71 20.21
C VAL A 586 7.15 36.64 20.60
N ASP A 587 6.39 37.69 20.28
CA ASP A 587 4.94 37.73 20.39
C ASP A 587 4.35 38.18 19.05
N GLY A 588 3.76 37.23 18.33
CA GLY A 588 3.14 37.44 17.03
C GLY A 588 1.61 37.63 17.10
N THR A 589 1.06 37.79 18.30
CA THR A 589 -0.40 37.83 18.49
C THR A 589 -1.01 39.14 18.00
N ALA A 590 -2.05 39.05 17.17
CA ALA A 590 -2.79 40.20 16.66
C ALA A 590 -4.18 39.80 16.17
N ASN A 591 -5.01 40.80 15.82
CA ASN A 591 -6.21 40.52 15.03
C ASN A 591 -5.81 40.24 13.58
N LYS A 592 -6.20 39.09 13.07
CA LYS A 592 -5.87 38.58 11.74
C LYS A 592 -7.08 37.89 11.14
N PHE A 593 -7.17 37.87 9.82
CA PHE A 593 -8.08 36.96 9.15
C PHE A 593 -7.62 35.51 9.29
N MET A 594 -8.54 34.56 9.10
CA MET A 594 -8.23 33.14 9.26
C MET A 594 -7.20 32.68 8.21
N SER A 595 -7.26 33.22 6.97
CA SER A 595 -6.25 33.01 5.94
C SER A 595 -4.84 33.40 6.40
N GLU A 596 -4.69 34.54 7.06
CA GLU A 596 -3.43 35.04 7.59
C GLU A 596 -2.89 34.16 8.73
N LEU A 597 -3.74 33.77 9.68
CA LEU A 597 -3.34 32.84 10.76
C LEU A 597 -2.87 31.48 10.20
N THR A 598 -3.53 30.98 9.15
CA THR A 598 -3.12 29.71 8.54
C THR A 598 -1.80 29.82 7.79
N PHE A 599 -1.50 31.00 7.26
CA PHE A 599 -0.24 31.28 6.57
C PHE A 599 0.93 31.35 7.56
N ASP A 600 0.72 31.94 8.73
CA ASP A 600 1.72 31.96 9.80
C ASP A 600 2.18 30.55 10.19
N LEU A 601 1.24 29.60 10.34
CA LEU A 601 1.55 28.20 10.62
C LEU A 601 2.20 27.47 9.43
N ASP A 602 1.88 27.85 8.20
CA ASP A 602 2.48 27.28 6.98
C ASP A 602 3.99 27.58 6.89
N VAL A 603 4.40 28.76 7.34
CA VAL A 603 5.82 29.16 7.38
C VAL A 603 6.65 28.25 8.28
N LEU A 604 6.06 27.67 9.33
CA LEU A 604 6.72 26.74 10.24
C LEU A 604 6.85 25.32 9.67
N SER A 605 6.20 25.04 8.54
CA SER A 605 6.16 23.73 7.89
C SER A 605 6.45 23.82 6.38
N PRO A 606 7.64 24.34 6.00
CA PRO A 606 7.94 24.63 4.61
C PRO A 606 7.97 23.36 3.75
N LYS A 607 7.51 23.50 2.50
CA LYS A 607 7.63 22.46 1.48
C LYS A 607 9.08 22.18 1.09
N GLY A 608 9.34 20.98 0.62
CA GLY A 608 10.63 20.60 0.02
C GLY A 608 11.64 19.97 0.99
N LEU A 609 11.23 19.70 2.23
CA LEU A 609 11.99 18.89 3.17
C LEU A 609 11.38 17.49 3.31
N ARG A 610 12.23 16.54 3.72
CA ARG A 610 11.78 15.24 4.21
C ARG A 610 11.07 15.47 5.54
N ASN A 611 10.01 14.70 5.78
CA ASN A 611 9.14 14.88 6.93
C ASN A 611 8.74 13.55 7.55
N THR A 612 8.45 13.53 8.85
CA THR A 612 7.84 12.36 9.49
C THR A 612 6.90 12.83 10.58
N TYR A 613 5.75 12.17 10.70
CA TYR A 613 4.73 12.43 11.73
C TYR A 613 4.53 11.17 12.55
N TRP A 614 4.30 11.36 13.85
CA TRP A 614 4.03 10.30 14.81
C TRP A 614 3.07 10.83 15.86
N VAL A 615 2.07 10.04 16.26
CA VAL A 615 1.08 10.51 17.24
C VAL A 615 0.70 9.45 18.25
N LEU A 616 0.53 9.85 19.51
CA LEU A 616 -0.16 9.08 20.54
C LEU A 616 -1.20 9.96 21.24
N THR A 617 -2.25 9.34 21.74
CA THR A 617 -3.29 10.00 22.52
C THR A 617 -3.27 9.50 23.95
N PHE A 618 -3.49 10.41 24.90
CA PHE A 618 -3.56 10.13 26.33
C PHE A 618 -4.74 10.85 26.96
N LEU A 619 -5.17 10.43 28.15
CA LEU A 619 -5.97 11.28 29.02
C LEU A 619 -5.18 12.55 29.37
N LEU A 620 -5.85 13.71 29.41
CA LEU A 620 -5.18 14.97 29.69
C LEU A 620 -4.62 15.01 31.12
N ASP A 621 -3.30 14.86 31.23
CA ASP A 621 -2.56 14.83 32.50
C ASP A 621 -1.19 15.51 32.36
N GLU A 622 -0.85 16.38 33.32
CA GLU A 622 0.44 17.09 33.35
C GLU A 622 1.62 16.12 33.38
N ARG A 623 1.51 15.01 34.11
CA ARG A 623 2.61 14.06 34.32
C ARG A 623 3.06 13.40 33.03
N ILE A 624 2.12 13.03 32.16
CA ILE A 624 2.46 12.40 30.88
C ILE A 624 3.03 13.40 29.88
N ILE A 625 2.55 14.65 29.88
CA ILE A 625 3.11 15.72 29.04
C ILE A 625 4.57 16.00 29.43
N SER A 626 4.85 16.15 30.73
CA SER A 626 6.22 16.36 31.21
C SER A 626 7.12 15.15 30.90
N ALA A 627 6.64 13.92 31.13
CA ALA A 627 7.41 12.71 30.82
C ALA A 627 7.73 12.59 29.32
N ILE A 628 6.76 12.90 28.44
CA ILE A 628 6.96 12.89 26.99
C ILE A 628 8.00 13.93 26.57
N LEU A 629 7.93 15.15 27.12
CA LEU A 629 8.87 16.21 26.81
C LEU A 629 10.30 15.80 27.18
N GLU A 630 10.50 15.18 28.35
CA GLU A 630 11.80 14.68 28.79
C GLU A 630 12.32 13.54 27.88
N ILE A 631 11.47 12.55 27.57
CA ILE A 631 11.80 11.44 26.67
C ILE A 631 12.21 11.96 25.29
N TRP A 632 11.40 12.86 24.73
CA TRP A 632 11.65 13.44 23.40
C TRP A 632 12.94 14.25 23.39
N HIS A 633 13.14 15.13 24.37
CA HIS A 633 14.38 15.90 24.49
C HIS A 633 15.62 15.00 24.56
N GLU A 634 15.57 13.91 25.35
CA GLU A 634 16.69 12.97 25.48
C GLU A 634 16.98 12.23 24.16
N GLU A 635 15.96 11.66 23.51
CA GLU A 635 16.15 10.90 22.27
C GLU A 635 16.54 11.81 21.09
N VAL A 636 15.91 12.99 20.98
CA VAL A 636 16.22 13.94 19.91
C VAL A 636 17.62 14.54 20.10
N SER A 637 18.08 14.81 21.32
CA SER A 637 19.47 15.24 21.55
C SER A 637 20.49 14.22 21.01
N LYS A 638 20.21 12.92 21.19
CA LYS A 638 21.02 11.85 20.60
C LYS A 638 20.92 11.85 19.08
N LEU A 639 19.72 11.99 18.52
CA LEU A 639 19.49 12.01 17.08
C LEU A 639 20.20 13.17 16.39
N ILE A 640 20.14 14.38 16.93
CA ILE A 640 20.86 15.56 16.40
C ILE A 640 22.36 15.23 16.28
N THR A 641 22.92 14.58 17.29
CA THR A 641 24.34 14.16 17.28
C THR A 641 24.62 13.08 16.23
N ILE A 642 23.73 12.11 16.06
CA ILE A 642 23.86 11.00 15.10
C ILE A 642 23.74 11.49 13.66
N ILE A 643 22.78 12.38 13.41
CA ILE A 643 22.49 12.92 12.08
C ILE A 643 23.62 13.86 11.65
N GLY A 644 24.08 14.71 12.57
CA GLY A 644 25.22 15.60 12.37
C GLY A 644 24.82 16.88 11.66
N SER A 645 25.47 17.18 10.53
CA SER A 645 25.21 18.39 9.74
C SER A 645 24.02 18.23 8.80
N GLY A 646 23.30 19.32 8.52
CA GLY A 646 22.16 19.35 7.61
C GLY A 646 20.98 20.09 8.23
N THR A 647 19.94 20.34 7.44
CA THR A 647 18.68 20.91 7.93
C THR A 647 18.02 19.89 8.86
N GLN A 648 17.71 20.31 10.07
CA GLN A 648 17.06 19.48 11.09
C GLN A 648 16.07 20.36 11.85
N VAL A 649 14.81 19.96 11.90
CA VAL A 649 13.79 20.70 12.66
C VAL A 649 12.89 19.69 13.38
N PRO A 650 13.30 19.21 14.57
CA PRO A 650 12.43 18.42 15.42
C PRO A 650 11.40 19.33 16.11
N ALA A 651 10.15 18.91 16.11
CA ALA A 651 9.11 19.52 16.93
C ALA A 651 8.23 18.47 17.63
N LEU A 652 7.62 18.90 18.74
CA LEU A 652 6.68 18.16 19.55
C LEU A 652 5.51 19.07 19.87
N ASP A 653 4.34 18.77 19.31
CA ASP A 653 3.11 19.52 19.48
C ASP A 653 2.14 18.76 20.40
N PHE A 654 1.58 19.47 21.37
CA PHE A 654 0.48 19.01 22.21
C PHE A 654 -0.80 19.73 21.85
N GLN A 655 -1.86 18.95 21.65
CA GLN A 655 -3.18 19.46 21.32
C GLN A 655 -4.25 18.75 22.15
N VAL A 656 -5.17 19.51 22.73
CA VAL A 656 -6.27 18.97 23.52
C VAL A 656 -7.44 18.62 22.60
N ILE A 657 -7.96 17.40 22.73
CA ILE A 657 -9.31 17.06 22.27
C ILE A 657 -10.25 17.35 23.42
N THR A 658 -10.94 18.47 23.34
CA THR A 658 -11.74 19.02 24.44
C THR A 658 -13.11 18.35 24.50
N GLU A 659 -13.79 18.47 25.64
CA GLU A 659 -15.17 17.95 25.75
C GLU A 659 -16.15 18.61 24.76
N PRO A 660 -16.13 19.94 24.51
CA PRO A 660 -16.93 20.54 23.45
C PRO A 660 -16.70 19.89 22.08
N GLN A 661 -15.45 19.64 21.69
CA GLN A 661 -15.14 18.94 20.44
C GLN A 661 -15.76 17.55 20.40
N LEU A 662 -15.58 16.75 21.46
CA LEU A 662 -16.13 15.40 21.56
C LEU A 662 -17.66 15.38 21.47
N GLN A 663 -18.35 16.39 22.02
CA GLN A 663 -19.80 16.50 21.91
C GLN A 663 -20.25 16.67 20.46
N HIS A 664 -19.54 17.48 19.67
CA HIS A 664 -19.87 17.71 18.27
C HIS A 664 -19.65 16.48 17.38
N MET A 665 -18.74 15.57 17.74
CA MET A 665 -18.46 14.34 16.97
C MET A 665 -19.66 13.39 16.87
N SER A 666 -20.70 13.58 17.69
CA SER A 666 -21.95 12.81 17.63
C SER A 666 -22.99 13.37 16.64
N ARG A 667 -22.75 14.57 16.08
CA ARG A 667 -23.66 15.26 15.16
C ARG A 667 -23.90 14.46 13.87
N ALA A 668 -25.10 14.61 13.30
CA ALA A 668 -25.47 14.08 11.99
C ALA A 668 -25.12 12.57 11.82
N GLY A 669 -25.48 11.76 12.82
CA GLY A 669 -25.21 10.32 12.84
C GLY A 669 -23.79 9.91 13.30
N GLY A 670 -22.98 10.87 13.75
CA GLY A 670 -21.63 10.66 14.26
C GLY A 670 -20.55 10.48 13.19
N ASN A 671 -19.31 10.24 13.61
CA ASN A 671 -18.17 10.02 12.71
C ASN A 671 -17.40 8.72 13.05
N ALA A 672 -16.39 8.38 12.25
CA ALA A 672 -15.68 7.10 12.31
C ALA A 672 -14.58 7.01 13.38
N LEU A 673 -14.26 8.13 14.04
CA LEU A 673 -13.08 8.28 14.90
C LEU A 673 -13.15 7.44 16.20
N GLY A 674 -14.33 6.94 16.57
CA GLY A 674 -14.49 6.05 17.73
C GLY A 674 -14.25 6.72 19.09
N LEU A 675 -14.27 8.05 19.12
CA LEU A 675 -14.10 8.83 20.35
C LEU A 675 -15.44 8.98 21.08
N ALA A 676 -15.43 8.65 22.37
CA ALA A 676 -16.56 8.85 23.26
C ALA A 676 -16.34 10.05 24.18
N LEU A 677 -17.42 10.55 24.79
CA LEU A 677 -17.31 11.57 25.83
C LEU A 677 -16.76 10.95 27.11
N SER A 678 -15.44 11.01 27.30
CA SER A 678 -14.72 10.39 28.42
C SER A 678 -13.75 11.35 29.12
N GLY A 679 -14.02 12.66 29.06
CA GLY A 679 -13.12 13.71 29.49
C GLY A 679 -12.16 14.19 28.40
N PRO A 680 -11.40 15.28 28.63
CA PRO A 680 -10.47 15.80 27.64
C PRO A 680 -9.29 14.85 27.44
N LEU A 681 -8.91 14.68 26.18
CA LEU A 681 -7.72 13.93 25.76
C LEU A 681 -6.62 14.90 25.33
N VAL A 682 -5.39 14.42 25.30
CA VAL A 682 -4.26 15.14 24.70
C VAL A 682 -3.60 14.26 23.65
N MET A 683 -3.39 14.82 22.46
CA MET A 683 -2.53 14.24 21.45
C MET A 683 -1.12 14.80 21.61
N ALA A 684 -0.14 13.92 21.66
CA ALA A 684 1.27 14.25 21.48
C ALA A 684 1.64 13.91 20.03
N HIS A 685 1.96 14.93 19.25
CA HIS A 685 2.33 14.82 17.85
C HIS A 685 3.81 15.18 17.71
N TRP A 686 4.63 14.21 17.31
CA TRP A 686 6.04 14.44 17.06
C TRP A 686 6.29 14.58 15.56
N THR A 687 7.04 15.60 15.19
CA THR A 687 7.45 15.85 13.82
C THR A 687 8.97 15.99 13.73
N TYR A 688 9.53 15.67 12.57
CA TYR A 688 10.92 15.96 12.26
C TYR A 688 11.03 16.32 10.79
N MET A 689 11.63 17.47 10.48
CA MET A 689 12.04 17.84 9.11
C MET A 689 13.54 17.67 8.91
N TRP A 690 13.94 17.09 7.77
CA TRP A 690 15.34 16.93 7.39
C TRP A 690 15.57 16.96 5.89
N ASP A 691 16.82 17.06 5.43
CA ASP A 691 17.18 17.21 4.02
C ASP A 691 17.98 16.04 3.41
N ASP A 692 18.37 15.04 4.21
CA ASP A 692 19.22 13.92 3.77
C ASP A 692 18.52 12.55 3.93
N ALA A 693 18.21 11.91 2.80
CA ALA A 693 17.57 10.59 2.76
C ALA A 693 18.39 9.47 3.41
N SER A 694 19.72 9.62 3.53
CA SER A 694 20.57 8.62 4.20
C SER A 694 20.30 8.53 5.72
N LYS A 695 19.54 9.48 6.27
CA LYS A 695 19.23 9.60 7.70
C LYS A 695 17.89 8.99 8.09
N ASP A 696 17.09 8.58 7.11
CA ASP A 696 15.73 8.07 7.30
C ASP A 696 15.67 6.96 8.36
N SER A 697 16.50 5.93 8.24
CA SER A 697 16.50 4.79 9.17
C SER A 697 16.79 5.22 10.61
N ALA A 698 17.79 6.08 10.82
CA ALA A 698 18.13 6.55 12.17
C ALA A 698 17.00 7.38 12.80
N LEU A 699 16.33 8.21 11.99
CA LEU A 699 15.19 9.02 12.42
C LEU A 699 13.98 8.16 12.76
N PHE A 700 13.60 7.21 11.89
CA PHE A 700 12.46 6.33 12.12
C PHE A 700 12.68 5.44 13.35
N GLU A 701 13.86 4.86 13.51
CA GLU A 701 14.20 4.09 14.71
C GLU A 701 14.18 4.95 15.98
N GLY A 702 14.65 6.19 15.90
CA GLY A 702 14.61 7.14 17.00
C GLY A 702 13.20 7.49 17.44
N TYR A 703 12.33 7.81 16.49
CA TYR A 703 10.95 8.16 16.78
C TYR A 703 10.12 6.94 17.22
N GLN A 704 10.42 5.74 16.73
CA GLN A 704 9.84 4.52 17.28
C GLN A 704 10.22 4.35 18.76
N ARG A 705 11.48 4.59 19.15
CA ARG A 705 11.87 4.54 20.57
C ARG A 705 11.14 5.59 21.41
N ILE A 706 10.94 6.80 20.88
CA ILE A 706 10.15 7.85 21.56
C ILE A 706 8.73 7.36 21.79
N LEU A 707 8.10 6.79 20.76
CA LEU A 707 6.75 6.23 20.81
C LEU A 707 6.63 5.14 21.88
N ASP A 708 7.55 4.17 21.87
CA ASP A 708 7.56 3.03 22.81
C ASP A 708 7.75 3.51 24.26
N ARG A 709 8.68 4.45 24.48
CA ARG A 709 8.94 5.04 25.80
C ARG A 709 7.76 5.87 26.30
N ALA A 710 7.15 6.67 25.43
CA ALA A 710 5.97 7.48 25.77
C ALA A 710 4.77 6.59 26.11
N LYS A 711 4.54 5.53 25.33
CA LYS A 711 3.50 4.54 25.61
C LYS A 711 3.73 3.85 26.95
N ALA A 712 4.96 3.43 27.25
CA ALA A 712 5.29 2.82 28.55
C ALA A 712 5.09 3.79 29.73
N ALA A 713 5.44 5.07 29.57
CA ALA A 713 5.17 6.09 30.58
C ALA A 713 3.65 6.27 30.81
N GLY A 714 2.85 6.29 29.75
CA GLY A 714 1.40 6.38 29.86
C GLY A 714 0.75 5.12 30.45
N GLU A 715 1.33 3.94 30.26
CA GLU A 715 0.92 2.70 30.95
C GLU A 715 1.16 2.81 32.47
N VAL A 716 2.35 3.25 32.88
CA VAL A 716 2.70 3.45 34.30
C VAL A 716 1.77 4.47 34.97
N LEU A 717 1.40 5.53 34.24
CA LEU A 717 0.51 6.58 34.73
C LEU A 717 -0.98 6.24 34.60
N ASN A 718 -1.32 5.14 33.92
CA ASN A 718 -2.69 4.72 33.57
C ASN A 718 -3.47 5.82 32.82
N VAL A 719 -2.85 6.41 31.81
CA VAL A 719 -3.42 7.49 30.99
C VAL A 719 -3.38 7.21 29.48
N ASN A 720 -2.94 6.03 29.04
CA ASN A 720 -2.96 5.69 27.62
C ASN A 720 -4.39 5.71 27.05
N HIS A 721 -4.51 6.20 25.82
CA HIS A 721 -5.72 6.12 25.03
C HIS A 721 -5.42 5.46 23.67
N GLN A 722 -6.33 4.62 23.18
CA GLN A 722 -6.09 3.83 21.95
C GLN A 722 -6.12 4.67 20.66
N PHE A 723 -6.77 5.83 20.70
CA PHE A 723 -6.98 6.67 19.52
C PHE A 723 -5.67 7.13 18.90
N ILE A 724 -5.56 6.99 17.59
CA ILE A 724 -4.46 7.47 16.77
C ILE A 724 -5.08 8.31 15.67
N TYR A 725 -4.75 9.59 15.62
CA TYR A 725 -5.33 10.49 14.63
C TYR A 725 -4.64 10.29 13.27
N MET A 726 -5.41 9.80 12.29
CA MET A 726 -4.91 9.41 10.97
C MET A 726 -4.07 10.48 10.28
N ASN A 727 -4.48 11.76 10.34
CA ASN A 727 -3.76 12.85 9.66
C ASN A 727 -2.39 13.18 10.29
N TYR A 728 -2.10 12.65 11.49
CA TYR A 728 -0.81 12.79 12.21
C TYR A 728 -0.10 11.44 12.38
N ALA A 729 -0.64 10.37 11.82
CA ALA A 729 -0.08 9.04 11.96
C ALA A 729 1.13 8.84 11.05
N SER A 730 2.13 8.12 11.57
CA SER A 730 3.26 7.66 10.78
C SER A 730 2.86 6.53 9.83
N GLN A 731 3.66 6.30 8.78
CA GLN A 731 3.60 5.08 7.97
C GLN A 731 3.84 3.79 8.77
N PHE A 732 4.25 3.90 10.04
CA PHE A 732 4.47 2.77 10.94
C PHE A 732 3.34 2.56 11.95
N GLN A 733 2.24 3.33 11.85
CA GLN A 733 1.10 3.25 12.75
C GLN A 733 -0.17 2.75 12.02
N ASP A 734 -1.04 2.05 12.75
CA ASP A 734 -2.38 1.65 12.27
C ASP A 734 -3.44 2.56 12.94
N PRO A 735 -3.82 3.68 12.31
CA PRO A 735 -4.80 4.58 12.88
C PRO A 735 -6.21 3.96 12.96
N VAL A 736 -6.57 3.10 12.00
CA VAL A 736 -7.92 2.51 11.93
C VAL A 736 -8.16 1.55 13.10
N ALA A 737 -7.14 0.79 13.50
CA ALA A 737 -7.22 0.00 14.74
C ALA A 737 -7.42 0.87 15.98
N GLY A 738 -6.85 2.08 16.00
CA GLY A 738 -7.00 3.05 17.09
C GLY A 738 -8.42 3.58 17.27
N TYR A 739 -9.30 3.46 16.28
CA TYR A 739 -10.71 3.87 16.38
C TYR A 739 -11.57 2.88 17.17
N GLY A 740 -11.02 1.72 17.55
CA GLY A 740 -11.74 0.65 18.25
C GLY A 740 -12.47 -0.30 17.30
N SER A 741 -12.75 -1.51 17.80
CA SER A 741 -13.28 -2.62 16.99
C SER A 741 -14.62 -2.30 16.33
N GLN A 742 -15.53 -1.63 17.03
CA GLN A 742 -16.85 -1.30 16.49
C GLN A 742 -16.76 -0.37 15.27
N SER A 743 -15.93 0.69 15.35
CA SER A 743 -15.72 1.59 14.22
C SER A 743 -15.02 0.88 13.08
N LYS A 744 -13.97 0.08 13.36
CA LYS A 744 -13.24 -0.69 12.35
C LYS A 744 -14.14 -1.69 11.61
N GLU A 745 -14.94 -2.47 12.32
CA GLU A 745 -15.89 -3.42 11.73
C GLU A 745 -16.93 -2.70 10.85
N ARG A 746 -17.45 -1.55 11.30
CA ARG A 746 -18.39 -0.76 10.51
C ARG A 746 -17.74 -0.19 9.25
N LEU A 747 -16.50 0.30 9.33
CA LEU A 747 -15.76 0.76 8.16
C LEU A 747 -15.55 -0.38 7.15
N LEU A 748 -15.17 -1.57 7.59
CA LEU A 748 -15.02 -2.74 6.73
C LEU A 748 -16.33 -3.11 6.03
N ALA A 749 -17.45 -3.13 6.74
CA ALA A 749 -18.77 -3.40 6.16
C ALA A 749 -19.18 -2.36 5.10
N VAL A 750 -18.85 -1.08 5.31
CA VAL A 750 -19.09 -0.03 4.31
C VAL A 750 -18.19 -0.23 3.09
N SER A 751 -16.91 -0.57 3.29
CA SER A 751 -15.99 -0.88 2.18
C SER A 751 -16.51 -2.07 1.36
N GLU A 752 -16.93 -3.17 1.98
CA GLU A 752 -17.48 -4.33 1.28
C GLU A 752 -18.72 -3.98 0.45
N LYS A 753 -19.57 -3.05 0.95
CA LYS A 753 -20.78 -2.62 0.26
C LYS A 753 -20.50 -1.74 -0.97
N TYR A 754 -19.61 -0.76 -0.88
CA TYR A 754 -19.37 0.23 -1.95
C TYR A 754 -18.14 -0.12 -2.82
N ASP A 755 -17.30 -1.02 -2.35
CA ASP A 755 -16.09 -1.50 -3.01
C ASP A 755 -15.88 -3.02 -2.80
N PRO A 756 -16.80 -3.88 -3.28
CA PRO A 756 -16.72 -5.33 -3.09
C PRO A 756 -15.53 -5.98 -3.81
N GLN A 757 -14.83 -5.24 -4.67
CA GLN A 757 -13.66 -5.70 -5.42
C GLN A 757 -12.35 -5.17 -4.84
N GLY A 758 -12.40 -4.40 -3.75
CA GLY A 758 -11.21 -3.86 -3.09
C GLY A 758 -10.43 -2.86 -3.93
N VAL A 759 -11.04 -2.11 -4.86
CA VAL A 759 -10.36 -1.09 -5.68
C VAL A 759 -9.58 -0.09 -4.82
N PHE A 760 -10.18 0.45 -3.77
CA PHE A 760 -9.55 1.43 -2.87
C PHE A 760 -8.71 0.77 -1.77
N GLN A 761 -8.77 -0.55 -1.64
CA GLN A 761 -7.93 -1.33 -0.71
C GLN A 761 -6.66 -1.87 -1.41
N ASP A 762 -6.75 -2.23 -2.69
CA ASP A 762 -5.71 -2.96 -3.43
C ASP A 762 -5.07 -2.13 -4.54
N LEU A 763 -5.87 -1.36 -5.28
CA LEU A 763 -5.36 -0.50 -6.36
C LEU A 763 -4.95 0.88 -5.85
N GLN A 764 -5.41 1.30 -4.68
CA GLN A 764 -4.94 2.51 -3.98
C GLN A 764 -4.25 2.13 -2.65
N PRO A 765 -2.95 1.75 -2.68
CA PRO A 765 -2.26 1.18 -1.51
C PRO A 765 -2.04 2.19 -0.38
N GLY A 766 -1.75 3.46 -0.68
CA GLY A 766 -1.79 4.55 0.28
C GLY A 766 -3.24 5.05 0.51
N TYR A 767 -3.60 5.81 1.53
CA TYR A 767 -2.83 6.29 2.67
C TYR A 767 -2.80 5.20 3.76
N PHE A 768 -3.85 5.10 4.59
CA PHE A 768 -4.02 4.00 5.56
C PHE A 768 -5.23 3.14 5.17
N LYS A 769 -5.03 1.83 5.06
CA LYS A 769 -6.06 0.85 4.66
C LYS A 769 -6.74 0.24 5.88
N LEU A 770 -7.93 -0.34 5.67
CA LEU A 770 -8.79 -0.74 6.79
C LEU A 770 -8.31 -1.99 7.53
N ASP A 771 -7.69 -2.94 6.83
CA ASP A 771 -7.28 -4.26 7.34
C ASP A 771 -5.79 -4.61 7.16
N LYS A 772 -5.01 -3.77 6.47
CA LYS A 772 -3.59 -4.04 6.15
C LYS A 772 -2.59 -3.53 7.18
N GLY A 773 -3.05 -2.91 8.27
CA GLY A 773 -2.16 -2.30 9.27
C GLY A 773 -1.42 -1.08 8.72
N PRO A 774 -0.19 -0.80 9.21
CA PRO A 774 0.66 0.23 8.62
C PRO A 774 0.94 -0.08 7.13
N PRO A 775 1.05 0.93 6.25
CA PRO A 775 1.26 0.71 4.82
C PRO A 775 2.46 -0.22 4.53
N GLU A 776 2.23 -1.25 3.72
CA GLU A 776 3.14 -2.39 3.63
C GLU A 776 4.47 -2.10 2.92
N GLU A 777 4.53 -1.12 2.00
CA GLU A 777 5.74 -0.76 1.22
C GLU A 777 5.63 0.68 0.66
N PHE A 778 6.74 1.44 0.69
CA PHE A 778 6.94 2.67 -0.10
C PHE A 778 8.32 2.73 -0.73
#